data_AF-A0A3M2BTV2-F1
#
_entry.id   AF-A0A3M2BTV2-F1
#
_cell.length_a   1.000
_cell.length_b   1.000
_cell.length_c   1.000
_cell.angle_alpha   90.00
_cell.angle_beta   90.00
_cell.angle_gamma   90.00
#
_symmetry.space_group_name_H-M   'P 1'
#
loop_
_entity.id
_entity.type
_entity.pdbx_description
1 polymer ?
#
loop_
_entity_poly.entity_id
_entity_poly.type
_entity_poly.pdbx_seq_one_letter_code
_entity_poly.pdbx_strand_id
1 'polypeptide(L)'
;MPAPARRSVLGWSCPFTAETRFDPTWVDEGLQEVQEQVLTVLTEAGAAGLAGPEAGKALRFVSALDRLRAPLGAFVAQMLRETPGDPELLLRGIYFTGRAGSTTLFADELVQRVLPAEAGLARPLRAGLLARGRAVRTLQLTSAAVAVLAPLGLVTGARALDRQANELEGLLEHVARDLDEVRASMPGASTEVFEALDVRPLFDQLARIPGQRAATLRVPASLLSPLHGDVSEALGDAIQQILLRSVRQGLVVRAEDLVRRYDSLPSGPRDSLLPPGQRLERLLDHTHALTRSIDRFNSIAEVGEGDVSALRETVSFVYGDVLADRASPARGYFPAALRQAAVPPLTRRDLPDLSGGLARAARAEMTAGYEDIGRSLEAVSRTLVALRSGEVKGDSVFFVLRGQVAALAAAVGETEAFWFDPEAPLGERYQAVLDSLPETDVVSGLALGLRVRQAMNEVRGAQLATLEQRGRELAAELGVPVLVREGGAIRLSDNLERIRTALEQASALGIFTAMPGAPPPGPGVAGGRPTWNVAPLDAVLTRVDEARAYIQREADSLPAGLVDAVEAAVRPALDDRFGEALQRAMTYESVATPLGLRGREAELRERTTALQAAGRRLVRMLDAAGAFGAEQASHRVAQVLILESLD
;
A
#
# COMPACT_ATOMS: atom_id res chain seq x y z
N MET A 1 81.18 47.84 65.99
CA MET A 1 80.42 48.44 64.86
C MET A 1 80.10 49.92 65.12
N PRO A 2 80.26 50.80 64.12
CA PRO A 2 79.83 52.20 64.15
C PRO A 2 78.32 52.35 64.43
N ALA A 3 77.89 53.47 65.02
CA ALA A 3 76.49 53.73 65.38
C ALA A 3 75.46 53.58 64.23
N PRO A 4 75.69 54.08 62.99
CA PRO A 4 74.71 53.92 61.92
C PRO A 4 74.55 52.46 61.48
N ALA A 5 75.65 51.69 61.43
CA ALA A 5 75.62 50.27 61.07
C ALA A 5 74.86 49.39 62.07
N ARG A 6 74.61 49.87 63.30
CA ARG A 6 73.79 49.15 64.30
C ARG A 6 72.29 49.27 64.02
N ARG A 7 71.88 50.28 63.26
CA ARG A 7 70.49 50.56 62.89
C ARG A 7 70.14 50.04 61.50
N SER A 8 71.13 49.89 60.62
CA SER A 8 70.96 49.37 59.27
C SER A 8 70.45 47.93 59.26
N VAL A 9 69.67 47.56 58.25
CA VAL A 9 69.19 46.17 58.11
C VAL A 9 70.35 45.24 57.80
N LEU A 10 70.40 44.10 58.49
CA LEU A 10 71.24 42.97 58.13
C LEU A 10 70.35 41.87 57.56
N GLY A 11 70.46 41.58 56.28
CA GLY A 11 69.59 40.60 55.65
C GLY A 11 69.55 40.73 54.14
N TRP A 12 68.70 39.91 53.54
CA TRP A 12 68.48 39.83 52.12
C TRP A 12 66.99 40.00 51.81
N SER A 13 66.69 40.83 50.82
CA SER A 13 65.34 40.98 50.28
C SER A 13 65.24 40.16 49.01
N CYS A 14 64.19 39.35 48.87
CA CYS A 14 63.99 38.48 47.72
C CYS A 14 63.78 39.35 46.46
N PRO A 15 64.62 39.22 45.41
CA PRO A 15 64.50 40.02 44.18
C PRO A 15 63.40 39.50 43.25
N PHE A 16 62.88 38.30 43.52
CA PHE A 16 61.88 37.65 42.67
C PHE A 16 60.48 38.22 42.90
N THR A 17 59.68 38.28 41.83
CA THR A 17 58.32 38.81 41.89
C THR A 17 57.39 37.84 42.63
N ALA A 18 56.27 38.37 43.14
CA ALA A 18 55.26 37.59 43.86
C ALA A 18 54.63 36.44 43.05
N GLU A 19 54.84 36.41 41.73
CA GLU A 19 54.33 35.40 40.81
C GLU A 19 55.33 34.24 40.60
N THR A 20 56.57 34.41 41.07
CA THR A 20 57.61 33.41 40.93
C THR A 20 57.43 32.38 42.04
N ARG A 21 57.32 31.10 41.68
CA ARG A 21 57.24 30.01 42.66
C ARG A 21 58.52 29.95 43.47
N PHE A 22 58.36 29.71 44.78
CA PHE A 22 59.49 29.57 45.68
C PHE A 22 60.44 28.46 45.22
N ASP A 23 61.70 28.81 45.08
CA ASP A 23 62.79 27.86 44.88
C ASP A 23 63.63 27.78 46.17
N PRO A 24 63.87 26.58 46.74
CA PRO A 24 64.72 26.41 47.91
C PRO A 24 66.11 27.04 47.77
N THR A 25 66.64 27.14 46.55
CA THR A 25 67.95 27.75 46.28
C THR A 25 68.01 29.25 46.61
N TRP A 26 66.88 29.95 46.70
CA TRP A 26 66.83 31.36 47.10
C TRP A 26 67.31 31.60 48.53
N VAL A 27 67.11 30.63 49.42
CA VAL A 27 67.61 30.71 50.80
C VAL A 27 69.13 30.63 50.81
N ASP A 28 69.70 29.80 49.94
CA ASP A 28 71.15 29.65 49.80
C ASP A 28 71.77 30.93 49.24
N GLU A 29 71.16 31.50 48.20
CA GLU A 29 71.53 32.77 47.56
C GLU A 29 71.48 33.93 48.57
N GLY A 30 70.35 34.08 49.27
CA GLY A 30 70.18 35.17 50.23
C GLY A 30 71.16 35.10 51.41
N LEU A 31 71.46 33.90 51.90
CA LEU A 31 72.47 33.74 52.96
C LEU A 31 73.88 33.98 52.46
N GLN A 32 74.20 33.61 51.22
CA GLN A 32 75.49 33.92 50.60
C GLN A 32 75.67 35.43 50.48
N GLU A 33 74.67 36.16 50.01
CA GLU A 33 74.76 37.61 49.86
C GLU A 33 74.93 38.31 51.21
N VAL A 34 74.18 37.89 52.25
CA VAL A 34 74.36 38.40 53.62
C VAL A 34 75.78 38.11 54.13
N GLN A 35 76.32 36.94 53.84
CA GLN A 35 77.68 36.56 54.24
C GLN A 35 78.73 37.47 53.58
N GLU A 36 78.57 37.76 52.29
CA GLU A 36 79.44 38.66 51.51
C GLU A 36 79.35 40.10 52.03
N GLN A 37 78.15 40.59 52.34
CA GLN A 37 77.94 41.90 52.96
C GLN A 37 78.64 42.00 54.33
N VAL A 38 78.50 40.98 55.17
CA VAL A 38 79.17 40.93 56.48
C VAL A 38 80.69 40.90 56.30
N LEU A 39 81.22 40.08 55.39
CA LEU A 39 82.65 40.02 55.11
C LEU A 39 83.19 41.37 54.62
N THR A 40 82.46 42.06 53.75
CA THR A 40 82.82 43.41 53.26
C THR A 40 82.92 44.38 54.42
N VAL A 41 81.90 44.45 55.29
CA VAL A 41 81.92 45.31 56.49
C VAL A 41 83.07 44.94 57.43
N LEU A 42 83.41 43.65 57.57
CA LEU A 42 84.55 43.21 58.39
C LEU A 42 85.89 43.59 57.77
N THR A 43 86.03 43.56 56.45
CA THR A 43 87.26 44.02 55.77
C THR A 43 87.46 45.53 55.91
N GLU A 44 86.39 46.32 55.73
CA GLU A 44 86.42 47.77 55.97
C GLU A 44 86.76 48.09 57.42
N ALA A 45 86.12 47.40 58.36
CA ALA A 45 86.34 47.61 59.77
C ALA A 45 87.75 47.13 60.21
N GLY A 46 88.29 46.09 59.57
CA GLY A 46 89.68 45.64 59.69
C GLY A 46 90.68 46.67 59.20
N ALA A 47 90.44 47.27 58.03
CA ALA A 47 91.25 48.38 57.52
C ALA A 47 91.20 49.63 58.44
N ALA A 48 90.10 49.81 59.17
CA ALA A 48 89.94 50.85 60.20
C ALA A 48 90.55 50.50 61.57
N GLY A 49 91.30 49.40 61.70
CA GLY A 49 92.07 49.06 62.90
C GLY A 49 91.44 48.03 63.85
N LEU A 50 90.46 47.22 63.40
CA LEU A 50 90.02 46.05 64.17
C LEU A 50 91.14 45.02 64.28
N ALA A 51 91.82 44.97 65.43
CA ALA A 51 92.83 43.98 65.76
C ALA A 51 92.48 43.22 67.05
N GLY A 52 92.87 41.95 67.12
CA GLY A 52 92.75 41.12 68.33
C GLY A 52 91.51 40.18 68.37
N PRO A 53 91.14 39.67 69.55
CA PRO A 53 90.16 38.58 69.72
C PRO A 53 88.75 38.90 69.21
N GLU A 54 88.41 40.19 69.01
CA GLU A 54 87.13 40.60 68.41
C GLU A 54 87.03 40.27 66.92
N ALA A 55 88.14 40.36 66.17
CA ALA A 55 88.17 39.95 64.76
C ALA A 55 87.92 38.44 64.62
N GLY A 56 88.46 37.64 65.54
CA GLY A 56 88.20 36.20 65.59
C GLY A 56 86.73 35.86 65.89
N LYS A 57 86.06 36.62 66.76
CA LYS A 57 84.62 36.46 67.03
C LYS A 57 83.77 36.85 65.82
N ALA A 58 84.16 37.89 65.09
CA ALA A 58 83.47 38.31 63.88
C ALA A 58 83.58 37.28 62.75
N LEU A 59 84.76 36.69 62.53
CA LEU A 59 84.93 35.59 61.57
C LEU A 59 84.15 34.33 61.98
N ARG A 60 84.03 34.06 63.29
CA ARG A 60 83.16 32.97 63.78
C ARG A 60 81.69 33.23 63.45
N PHE A 61 81.23 34.47 63.49
CA PHE A 61 79.86 34.82 63.09
C PHE A 61 79.60 34.49 61.61
N VAL A 62 80.54 34.80 60.71
CA VAL A 62 80.47 34.40 59.29
C VAL A 62 80.34 32.88 59.15
N SER A 63 81.17 32.11 59.87
CA SER A 63 81.07 30.63 59.88
C SER A 63 79.78 30.08 60.51
N ALA A 64 79.10 30.88 61.35
CA ALA A 64 77.84 30.51 61.96
C ALA A 64 76.67 30.75 60.99
N LEU A 65 76.74 31.81 60.17
CA LEU A 65 75.77 32.05 59.09
C LEU A 65 75.79 30.93 58.04
N ASP A 66 76.98 30.48 57.63
CA ASP A 66 77.11 29.37 56.67
C ASP A 66 76.47 28.07 57.20
N ARG A 67 76.62 27.78 58.50
CA ARG A 67 75.98 26.64 59.15
C ARG A 67 74.46 26.73 59.23
N LEU A 68 73.87 27.92 59.09
CA LEU A 68 72.41 28.10 59.07
C LEU A 68 71.78 27.78 57.71
N ARG A 69 72.58 27.65 56.64
CA ARG A 69 72.08 27.47 55.28
C ARG A 69 71.14 26.27 55.12
N ALA A 70 71.64 25.06 55.38
CA ALA A 70 70.85 23.84 55.28
C ALA A 70 69.61 23.81 56.21
N PRO A 71 69.70 24.10 57.53
CA PRO A 71 68.53 24.03 58.41
C PRO A 71 67.48 25.10 58.10
N LEU A 72 67.88 26.31 57.69
CA LEU A 72 66.94 27.36 57.33
C LEU A 72 66.21 27.02 56.02
N GLY A 73 66.93 26.52 55.01
CA GLY A 73 66.34 26.09 53.74
C GLY A 73 65.28 25.01 53.92
N ALA A 74 65.57 24.00 54.75
CA ALA A 74 64.62 22.95 55.08
C ALA A 74 63.35 23.49 55.79
N PHE A 75 63.54 24.41 56.74
CA PHE A 75 62.43 25.04 57.45
C PHE A 75 61.52 25.87 56.53
N VAL A 76 62.10 26.71 55.68
CA VAL A 76 61.35 27.55 54.73
C VAL A 76 60.64 26.70 53.68
N ALA A 77 61.31 25.67 53.14
CA ALA A 77 60.70 24.77 52.16
C ALA A 77 59.52 23.97 52.73
N GLN A 78 59.53 23.66 54.03
CA GLN A 78 58.39 23.03 54.70
C GLN A 78 57.23 24.02 54.89
N MET A 79 57.52 25.25 55.31
CA MET A 79 56.52 26.31 55.53
C MET A 79 55.82 26.73 54.23
N LEU A 80 56.55 26.80 53.13
CA LEU A 80 56.04 27.23 51.82
C LEU A 80 55.50 26.09 50.97
N ARG A 81 55.42 24.86 51.52
CA ARG A 81 54.85 23.71 50.81
C ARG A 81 53.35 23.94 50.60
N GLU A 82 52.92 23.99 49.35
CA GLU A 82 51.52 24.16 48.97
C GLU A 82 50.64 23.10 49.66
N THR A 83 49.73 23.54 50.53
CA THR A 83 48.69 22.71 51.13
C THR A 83 47.36 23.05 50.46
N PRO A 84 46.57 22.07 49.97
CA PRO A 84 45.33 22.35 49.28
C PRO A 84 44.36 23.16 50.14
N GLY A 85 44.15 24.43 49.80
CA GLY A 85 43.18 25.32 50.46
C GLY A 85 43.75 26.52 51.21
N ASP A 86 45.07 26.61 51.38
CA ASP A 86 45.72 27.77 52.01
C ASP A 86 46.16 28.81 50.96
N PRO A 87 46.17 30.11 51.30
CA PRO A 87 46.68 31.15 50.42
C PRO A 87 48.17 30.93 50.13
N GLU A 88 48.62 31.19 48.90
CA GLU A 88 50.03 31.08 48.50
C GLU A 88 50.92 31.92 49.41
N LEU A 89 51.72 31.25 50.25
CA LEU A 89 52.75 31.89 51.08
C LEU A 89 53.95 32.23 50.19
N LEU A 90 54.51 33.43 50.34
CA LEU A 90 55.62 33.93 49.54
C LEU A 90 56.82 34.27 50.43
N LEU A 91 58.03 33.86 50.01
CA LEU A 91 59.27 34.31 50.65
C LEU A 91 59.60 35.74 50.20
N ARG A 92 59.59 36.69 51.13
CA ARG A 92 59.90 38.11 50.85
C ARG A 92 61.33 38.52 51.18
N GLY A 93 61.95 37.87 52.15
CA GLY A 93 63.32 38.15 52.54
C GLY A 93 63.71 37.39 53.80
N ILE A 94 65.00 37.44 54.13
CA ILE A 94 65.60 36.82 55.31
C ILE A 94 66.36 37.91 56.04
N TYR A 95 65.89 38.29 57.22
CA TYR A 95 66.45 39.39 58.00
C TYR A 95 66.90 38.93 59.38
N PHE A 96 68.08 39.38 59.79
CA PHE A 96 68.69 39.03 61.06
C PHE A 96 68.64 40.21 62.00
N THR A 97 68.21 39.94 63.24
CA THR A 97 68.27 40.89 64.34
C THR A 97 69.10 40.29 65.46
N GLY A 98 69.77 41.16 66.22
CA GLY A 98 70.66 40.73 67.30
C GLY A 98 70.44 41.57 68.55
N ARG A 99 71.10 41.21 69.64
CA ARG A 99 71.08 41.99 70.87
C ARG A 99 72.49 42.21 71.39
N ALA A 100 72.82 43.47 71.65
CA ALA A 100 74.04 43.87 72.35
C ALA A 100 73.65 44.60 73.64
N GLY A 101 73.79 43.93 74.78
CA GLY A 101 73.31 44.44 76.07
C GLY A 101 71.79 44.61 76.09
N SER A 102 71.32 45.84 76.30
CA SER A 102 69.91 46.23 76.30
C SER A 102 69.41 46.74 74.93
N THR A 103 70.28 46.83 73.92
CA THR A 103 69.92 47.38 72.60
C THR A 103 69.73 46.27 71.56
N THR A 104 68.61 46.32 70.83
CA THR A 104 68.37 45.49 69.65
C THR A 104 69.12 46.07 68.45
N LEU A 105 69.91 45.24 67.79
CA LEU A 105 70.66 45.57 66.58
C LEU A 105 69.84 45.21 65.34
N PHE A 106 69.96 46.02 64.29
CA PHE A 106 69.42 45.80 62.94
C PHE A 106 67.89 45.75 62.80
N ALA A 107 67.14 45.92 63.90
CA ALA A 107 65.68 45.91 63.90
C ALA A 107 65.04 47.25 63.50
N ASP A 108 65.75 48.36 63.70
CA ASP A 108 65.17 49.70 63.56
C ASP A 108 64.79 50.01 62.10
N GLU A 109 65.73 49.90 61.15
CA GLU A 109 65.41 50.04 59.73
C GLU A 109 64.53 48.89 59.20
N LEU A 110 64.59 47.69 59.77
CA LEU A 110 63.75 46.58 59.35
C LEU A 110 62.27 46.92 59.59
N VAL A 111 61.94 47.45 60.77
CA VAL A 111 60.57 47.79 61.15
C VAL A 111 60.12 49.11 60.54
N GLN A 112 60.99 50.12 60.48
CA GLN A 112 60.60 51.45 59.99
C GLN A 112 60.61 51.57 58.47
N ARG A 113 61.48 50.81 57.77
CA ARG A 113 61.69 50.97 56.33
C ARG A 113 61.30 49.73 55.53
N VAL A 114 61.77 48.54 55.93
CA VAL A 114 61.61 47.34 55.11
C VAL A 114 60.19 46.76 55.22
N LEU A 115 59.71 46.49 56.43
CA LEU A 115 58.37 45.92 56.63
C LEU A 115 57.23 46.79 56.03
N PRO A 116 57.24 48.13 56.15
CA PRO A 116 56.18 48.96 55.55
C PRO A 116 56.30 49.13 54.04
N ALA A 117 57.51 49.00 53.47
CA ALA A 117 57.73 49.09 52.02
C ALA A 117 57.25 47.83 51.27
N GLU A 118 57.05 46.71 51.97
CA GLU A 118 56.51 45.49 51.39
C GLU A 118 54.99 45.63 51.16
N ALA A 119 54.63 46.04 49.94
CA ALA A 119 53.24 46.19 49.50
C ALA A 119 52.49 44.84 49.52
N GLY A 120 51.37 44.76 50.24
CA GLY A 120 50.44 43.62 50.17
C GLY A 120 50.30 42.73 51.41
N LEU A 121 50.92 43.10 52.55
CA LEU A 121 50.78 42.38 53.84
C LEU A 121 49.33 42.28 54.36
N ALA A 122 48.42 43.12 53.86
CA ALA A 122 46.99 43.11 54.19
C ALA A 122 46.12 42.92 52.93
N ARG A 123 46.20 41.76 52.27
CA ARG A 123 45.17 41.36 51.28
C ARG A 123 43.98 40.72 52.00
N PRO A 124 42.76 41.29 51.92
CA PRO A 124 41.58 40.63 52.44
C PRO A 124 41.23 39.42 51.56
N LEU A 125 41.10 38.23 52.16
CA LEU A 125 40.62 36.99 51.51
C LEU A 125 39.16 37.15 51.04
N ARG A 126 38.91 37.87 49.95
CA ARG A 126 37.56 38.12 49.42
C ARG A 126 37.15 37.18 48.28
N ALA A 127 38.08 36.44 47.68
CA ALA A 127 37.76 35.58 46.53
C ALA A 127 37.12 34.23 46.90
N GLY A 128 37.36 33.69 48.12
CA GLY A 128 36.87 32.36 48.52
C GLY A 128 35.40 32.30 48.96
N LEU A 129 34.77 33.42 49.32
CA LEU A 129 33.40 33.43 49.88
C LEU A 129 32.32 33.58 48.80
N LEU A 130 32.58 34.30 47.71
CA LEU A 130 31.59 34.55 46.66
C LEU A 130 31.37 33.36 45.71
N ALA A 131 32.40 32.54 45.46
CA ALA A 131 32.28 31.32 44.66
C ALA A 131 31.42 30.24 45.35
N ARG A 132 31.50 30.13 46.69
CA ARG A 132 30.66 29.23 47.50
C ARG A 132 29.17 29.61 47.43
N GLY A 133 28.83 30.89 47.40
CA GLY A 133 27.42 31.32 47.42
C GLY A 133 26.62 30.98 46.17
N ARG A 134 27.22 31.08 44.97
CA ARG A 134 26.50 30.78 43.70
C ARG A 134 26.41 29.29 43.42
N ALA A 135 27.49 28.53 43.63
CA ALA A 135 27.48 27.08 43.46
C ALA A 135 26.53 26.39 44.45
N VAL A 136 26.49 26.86 45.71
CA VAL A 136 25.54 26.34 46.71
C VAL A 136 24.10 26.71 46.32
N ARG A 137 23.83 27.93 45.84
CA ARG A 137 22.48 28.32 45.39
C ARG A 137 22.01 27.55 44.16
N THR A 138 22.88 27.30 43.17
CA THR A 138 22.51 26.48 42.01
C THR A 138 22.23 25.05 42.43
N LEU A 139 23.04 24.48 43.34
CA LEU A 139 22.81 23.13 43.86
C LEU A 139 21.53 23.03 44.69
N GLN A 140 21.23 24.06 45.50
CA GLN A 140 19.99 24.17 46.27
C GLN A 140 18.76 24.31 45.37
N LEU A 141 18.83 25.15 44.33
CA LEU A 141 17.75 25.31 43.35
C LEU A 141 17.52 24.05 42.53
N THR A 142 18.59 23.37 42.08
CA THR A 142 18.45 22.09 41.39
C THR A 142 17.92 21.01 42.31
N SER A 143 18.38 20.95 43.57
CA SER A 143 17.88 19.98 44.55
C SER A 143 16.42 20.23 44.90
N ALA A 144 16.00 21.49 45.05
CA ALA A 144 14.60 21.85 45.29
C ALA A 144 13.73 21.56 44.06
N ALA A 145 14.21 21.86 42.85
CA ALA A 145 13.53 21.52 41.62
C ALA A 145 13.37 20.01 41.46
N VAL A 146 14.41 19.20 41.72
CA VAL A 146 14.33 17.74 41.69
C VAL A 146 13.38 17.23 42.78
N ALA A 147 13.46 17.75 44.00
CA ALA A 147 12.59 17.36 45.11
C ALA A 147 11.10 17.67 44.86
N VAL A 148 10.78 18.64 43.99
CA VAL A 148 9.39 18.96 43.60
C VAL A 148 8.99 18.21 42.33
N LEU A 149 9.82 18.24 41.29
CA LEU A 149 9.51 17.67 39.98
C LEU A 149 9.53 16.14 39.98
N ALA A 150 10.39 15.49 40.77
CA ALA A 150 10.43 14.04 40.84
C ALA A 150 9.14 13.44 41.45
N PRO A 151 8.65 13.85 42.63
CA PRO A 151 7.40 13.34 43.15
C PRO A 151 6.20 13.77 42.30
N LEU A 152 6.21 14.97 41.72
CA LEU A 152 5.15 15.39 40.78
C LEU A 152 5.13 14.50 39.53
N GLY A 153 6.31 14.17 38.98
CA GLY A 153 6.48 13.24 37.86
C GLY A 153 6.05 11.82 38.22
N LEU A 154 6.40 11.32 39.40
CA LEU A 154 5.99 10.01 39.89
C LEU A 154 4.48 9.93 40.12
N VAL A 155 3.87 10.94 40.73
CA VAL A 155 2.42 10.96 40.99
C VAL A 155 1.63 11.06 39.68
N THR A 156 2.07 11.88 38.73
CA THR A 156 1.42 11.98 37.42
C THR A 156 1.64 10.72 36.58
N GLY A 157 2.84 10.13 36.64
CA GLY A 157 3.15 8.85 36.01
C GLY A 157 2.35 7.69 36.59
N ALA A 158 2.26 7.59 37.93
CA ALA A 158 1.49 6.56 38.62
C ALA A 158 0.00 6.67 38.28
N ARG A 159 -0.58 7.87 38.28
CA ARG A 159 -1.98 8.06 37.89
C ARG A 159 -2.24 7.76 36.42
N ALA A 160 -1.28 8.03 35.54
CA ALA A 160 -1.40 7.68 34.13
C ALA A 160 -1.37 6.17 33.93
N LEU A 161 -0.45 5.47 34.60
CA LEU A 161 -0.35 4.01 34.59
C LEU A 161 -1.59 3.34 35.20
N ASP A 162 -2.11 3.87 36.30
CA ASP A 162 -3.30 3.34 36.97
C ASP A 162 -4.54 3.46 36.08
N ARG A 163 -4.70 4.59 35.35
CA ARG A 163 -5.75 4.72 34.34
C ARG A 163 -5.59 3.73 33.20
N GLN A 164 -4.37 3.60 32.67
CA GLN A 164 -4.08 2.65 31.59
C GLN A 164 -4.30 1.19 32.03
N ALA A 165 -3.96 0.85 33.27
CA ALA A 165 -4.18 -0.48 33.84
C ALA A 165 -5.67 -0.79 33.96
N ASN A 166 -6.47 0.13 34.52
CA ASN A 166 -7.91 -0.03 34.63
C ASN A 166 -8.61 -0.08 33.25
N GLU A 167 -8.12 0.69 32.27
CA GLU A 167 -8.60 0.61 30.88
C GLU A 167 -8.25 -0.74 30.23
N LEU A 168 -7.03 -1.25 30.45
CA LEU A 168 -6.61 -2.57 29.94
C LEU A 168 -7.38 -3.70 30.60
N GLU A 169 -7.58 -3.66 31.92
CA GLU A 169 -8.32 -4.68 32.67
C GLU A 169 -9.76 -4.76 32.18
N GLY A 170 -10.44 -3.61 32.04
CA GLY A 170 -11.78 -3.54 31.49
C GLY A 170 -11.86 -4.08 30.05
N LEU A 171 -10.86 -3.81 29.21
CA LEU A 171 -10.80 -4.36 27.84
C LEU A 171 -10.58 -5.88 27.85
N LEU A 172 -9.65 -6.38 28.65
CA LEU A 172 -9.34 -7.81 28.74
C LEU A 172 -10.53 -8.61 29.30
N GLU A 173 -11.29 -8.04 30.24
CA GLU A 173 -12.48 -8.69 30.80
C GLU A 173 -13.64 -8.76 29.79
N HIS A 174 -13.81 -7.72 28.96
CA HIS A 174 -14.78 -7.76 27.86
C HIS A 174 -14.35 -8.73 26.77
N VAL A 175 -13.07 -8.74 26.40
CA VAL A 175 -12.51 -9.73 25.47
C VAL A 175 -12.74 -11.13 26.01
N ALA A 176 -12.43 -11.42 27.27
CA ALA A 176 -12.65 -12.73 27.87
C ALA A 176 -14.13 -13.18 27.83
N ARG A 177 -15.08 -12.27 28.09
CA ARG A 177 -16.52 -12.56 28.01
C ARG A 177 -17.00 -12.82 26.58
N ASP A 178 -16.61 -11.97 25.63
CA ASP A 178 -16.96 -12.14 24.21
C ASP A 178 -16.38 -13.47 23.67
N LEU A 179 -15.22 -13.89 24.18
CA LEU A 179 -14.57 -15.16 23.82
C LEU A 179 -15.29 -16.40 24.31
N ASP A 180 -15.84 -16.37 25.53
CA ASP A 180 -16.62 -17.49 26.05
C ASP A 180 -17.91 -17.68 25.25
N GLU A 181 -18.52 -16.58 24.77
CA GLU A 181 -19.70 -16.60 23.91
C GLU A 181 -19.42 -17.14 22.50
N VAL A 182 -18.29 -16.72 21.89
CA VAL A 182 -17.80 -17.28 20.62
C VAL A 182 -17.46 -18.76 20.75
N ARG A 183 -16.77 -19.16 21.83
CA ARG A 183 -16.39 -20.56 22.09
C ARG A 183 -17.60 -21.46 22.30
N ALA A 184 -18.64 -20.97 22.97
CA ALA A 184 -19.89 -21.70 23.16
C ALA A 184 -20.65 -21.93 21.85
N SER A 185 -20.46 -21.06 20.86
CA SER A 185 -21.11 -21.11 19.54
C SER A 185 -20.38 -21.98 18.50
N MET A 186 -19.17 -22.48 18.83
CA MET A 186 -18.26 -23.17 17.89
C MET A 186 -18.42 -24.70 17.68
N PRO A 187 -19.14 -25.51 18.49
CA PRO A 187 -19.21 -26.94 18.22
C PRO A 187 -20.21 -27.25 17.09
N GLY A 188 -19.72 -27.47 15.87
CA GLY A 188 -20.49 -28.00 14.74
C GLY A 188 -21.15 -26.98 13.81
N ALA A 189 -20.74 -25.72 13.87
CA ALA A 189 -21.35 -24.61 13.16
C ALA A 189 -21.12 -24.64 11.63
N SER A 190 -22.20 -24.49 10.86
CA SER A 190 -22.22 -24.31 9.40
C SER A 190 -21.58 -23.00 8.96
N THR A 191 -21.20 -22.90 7.67
CA THR A 191 -20.60 -21.72 7.01
C THR A 191 -21.35 -20.41 7.32
N GLU A 192 -22.69 -20.47 7.47
CA GLU A 192 -23.55 -19.33 7.81
C GLU A 192 -23.34 -18.80 9.24
N VAL A 193 -23.04 -19.67 10.21
CA VAL A 193 -22.76 -19.27 11.59
C VAL A 193 -21.38 -18.64 11.72
N PHE A 194 -20.42 -19.07 10.89
CA PHE A 194 -19.07 -18.48 10.84
C PHE A 194 -19.04 -17.11 10.14
N GLU A 195 -19.86 -16.90 9.11
CA GLU A 195 -20.05 -15.56 8.52
C GLU A 195 -20.86 -14.62 9.43
N ALA A 196 -21.75 -15.18 10.27
CA ALA A 196 -22.50 -14.43 11.29
C ALA A 196 -21.69 -14.12 12.56
N LEU A 197 -20.59 -14.84 12.79
CA LEU A 197 -19.63 -14.56 13.85
C LEU A 197 -18.88 -13.28 13.51
N ASP A 198 -19.38 -12.15 14.03
CA ASP A 198 -18.72 -10.87 13.91
C ASP A 198 -17.42 -10.88 14.73
N VAL A 199 -16.32 -11.34 14.14
CA VAL A 199 -14.96 -11.27 14.71
C VAL A 199 -14.37 -9.86 14.63
N ARG A 200 -15.03 -8.93 13.92
CA ARG A 200 -14.59 -7.52 13.78
C ARG A 200 -14.42 -6.79 15.11
N PRO A 201 -15.29 -6.94 16.12
CA PRO A 201 -15.13 -6.32 17.42
C PRO A 201 -13.86 -6.81 18.13
N LEU A 202 -13.54 -8.10 18.01
CA LEU A 202 -12.32 -8.69 18.60
C LEU A 202 -11.06 -8.13 17.94
N PHE A 203 -11.05 -8.04 16.61
CA PHE A 203 -9.96 -7.41 15.86
C PHE A 203 -9.83 -5.92 16.17
N ASP A 204 -10.94 -5.19 16.28
CA ASP A 204 -10.96 -3.77 16.64
C ASP A 204 -10.44 -3.53 18.07
N GLN A 205 -10.73 -4.43 19.00
CA GLN A 205 -10.25 -4.36 20.38
C GLN A 205 -8.75 -4.69 20.48
N LEU A 206 -8.26 -5.73 19.79
CA LEU A 206 -6.83 -6.06 19.70
C LEU A 206 -6.02 -4.93 19.03
N ALA A 207 -6.56 -4.30 17.99
CA ALA A 207 -5.92 -3.18 17.30
C ALA A 207 -5.81 -1.91 18.17
N ARG A 208 -6.71 -1.74 19.15
CA ARG A 208 -6.75 -0.59 20.06
C ARG A 208 -5.75 -0.69 21.21
N ILE A 209 -5.14 -1.86 21.44
CA ILE A 209 -4.11 -2.02 22.47
C ILE A 209 -2.94 -1.09 22.12
N PRO A 210 -2.68 -0.04 22.90
CA PRO A 210 -1.71 0.98 22.52
C PRO A 210 -0.31 0.38 22.43
N GLY A 211 0.26 0.36 21.22
CA GLY A 211 1.61 -0.14 20.94
C GLY A 211 2.76 0.71 21.51
N GLN A 212 2.48 1.61 22.46
CA GLN A 212 3.51 2.41 23.12
C GLN A 212 4.18 1.55 24.19
N ARG A 213 5.49 1.34 24.08
CA ARG A 213 6.29 0.77 25.17
C ARG A 213 6.01 1.59 26.43
N ALA A 214 5.60 0.92 27.51
CA ALA A 214 5.32 1.57 28.80
C ALA A 214 6.56 2.26 29.41
N ALA A 215 7.74 2.09 28.79
CA ALA A 215 8.97 2.81 29.07
C ALA A 215 8.82 4.33 28.87
N THR A 216 8.34 5.00 29.92
CA THR A 216 8.29 6.47 29.98
C THR A 216 9.40 6.99 30.90
N LEU A 217 10.09 8.05 30.47
CA LEU A 217 11.10 8.76 31.29
C LEU A 217 10.53 9.24 32.65
N ARG A 218 9.20 9.36 32.75
CA ARG A 218 8.47 9.77 33.96
C ARG A 218 8.41 8.69 35.05
N VAL A 219 8.65 7.42 34.71
CA VAL A 219 8.66 6.29 35.65
C VAL A 219 9.89 5.42 35.39
N PRO A 220 11.06 5.76 35.97
CA PRO A 220 12.32 5.03 35.72
C PRO A 220 12.23 3.55 36.07
N ALA A 221 11.42 3.19 37.06
CA ALA A 221 11.17 1.80 37.46
C ALA A 221 10.51 0.97 36.33
N SER A 222 9.77 1.60 35.40
CA SER A 222 9.15 0.91 34.25
C SER A 222 10.16 0.36 33.25
N LEU A 223 11.40 0.89 33.22
CA LEU A 223 12.50 0.38 32.39
C LEU A 223 13.08 -0.94 32.89
N LEU A 224 12.87 -1.27 34.17
CA LEU A 224 13.37 -2.47 34.82
C LEU A 224 12.24 -3.46 35.18
N SER A 225 11.00 -3.15 34.79
CA SER A 225 9.83 -3.94 35.17
C SER A 225 9.59 -5.13 34.22
N PRO A 226 9.31 -6.34 34.74
CA PRO A 226 8.97 -7.53 33.94
C PRO A 226 7.62 -7.40 33.21
N LEU A 227 6.85 -6.34 33.49
CA LEU A 227 5.52 -6.07 32.92
C LEU A 227 5.48 -6.08 31.38
N HIS A 228 6.61 -5.81 30.72
CA HIS A 228 6.72 -5.94 29.26
C HIS A 228 6.65 -7.40 28.77
N GLY A 229 7.20 -8.33 29.56
CA GLY A 229 7.14 -9.77 29.31
C GLY A 229 5.74 -10.31 29.58
N ASP A 230 5.17 -9.99 30.75
CA ASP A 230 3.84 -10.48 31.16
C ASP A 230 2.73 -10.03 30.18
N VAL A 231 2.80 -8.78 29.69
CA VAL A 231 1.86 -8.28 28.67
C VAL A 231 2.07 -8.96 27.32
N SER A 232 3.32 -9.25 26.94
CA SER A 232 3.61 -9.99 25.70
C SER A 232 3.12 -11.43 25.78
N GLU A 233 3.27 -12.08 26.94
CA GLU A 233 2.85 -13.45 27.19
C GLU A 233 1.33 -13.58 27.19
N ALA A 234 0.63 -12.71 27.94
CA ALA A 234 -0.84 -12.68 27.94
C ALA A 234 -1.42 -12.35 26.56
N LEU A 235 -0.79 -11.43 25.81
CA LEU A 235 -1.18 -11.14 24.43
C LEU A 235 -0.86 -12.31 23.50
N GLY A 236 0.24 -13.03 23.73
CA GLY A 236 0.62 -14.24 22.99
C GLY A 236 -0.41 -15.34 23.17
N ASP A 237 -0.86 -15.58 24.40
CA ASP A 237 -1.94 -16.52 24.72
C ASP A 237 -3.26 -16.14 24.05
N ALA A 238 -3.61 -14.85 24.04
CA ALA A 238 -4.78 -14.35 23.35
C ALA A 238 -4.68 -14.56 21.82
N ILE A 239 -3.54 -14.19 21.20
CA ILE A 239 -3.29 -14.42 19.77
C ILE A 239 -3.38 -15.91 19.43
N GLN A 240 -2.78 -16.76 20.27
CA GLN A 240 -2.77 -18.21 20.07
C GLN A 240 -4.17 -18.81 20.15
N GLN A 241 -4.91 -18.53 21.22
CA GLN A 241 -6.20 -19.18 21.47
C GLN A 241 -7.32 -18.64 20.60
N ILE A 242 -7.24 -17.37 20.18
CA ILE A 242 -8.32 -16.65 19.52
C ILE A 242 -7.98 -16.45 18.05
N LEU A 243 -6.91 -15.70 17.77
CA LEU A 243 -6.62 -15.22 16.43
C LEU A 243 -6.18 -16.38 15.53
N LEU A 244 -5.14 -17.10 15.92
CA LEU A 244 -4.61 -18.20 15.11
C LEU A 244 -5.62 -19.35 15.00
N ARG A 245 -6.37 -19.65 16.07
CA ARG A 245 -7.39 -20.69 16.03
C ARG A 245 -8.60 -20.33 15.17
N SER A 246 -9.05 -19.07 15.20
CA SER A 246 -10.15 -18.61 14.33
C SER A 246 -9.72 -18.59 12.86
N VAL A 247 -8.52 -18.09 12.55
CA VAL A 247 -7.94 -18.13 11.20
C VAL A 247 -7.81 -19.56 10.70
N ARG A 248 -7.33 -20.49 11.54
CA ARG A 248 -7.25 -21.93 11.23
C ARG A 248 -8.62 -22.48 10.80
N GLN A 249 -9.66 -22.22 11.59
CA GLN A 249 -11.00 -22.70 11.31
C GLN A 249 -11.59 -22.03 10.07
N GLY A 250 -11.34 -20.73 9.87
CA GLY A 250 -11.74 -20.02 8.67
C GLY A 250 -11.12 -20.56 7.40
N LEU A 251 -9.84 -20.97 7.44
CA LEU A 251 -9.18 -21.64 6.30
C LEU A 251 -9.82 -22.99 5.98
N VAL A 252 -10.18 -23.79 6.99
CA VAL A 252 -10.90 -25.07 6.80
C VAL A 252 -12.27 -24.81 6.19
N VAL A 253 -13.04 -23.86 6.72
CA VAL A 253 -14.36 -23.49 6.19
C VAL A 253 -14.27 -22.98 4.76
N ARG A 254 -13.25 -22.16 4.43
CA ARG A 254 -13.02 -21.70 3.04
C ARG A 254 -12.63 -22.84 2.11
N ALA A 255 -11.85 -23.81 2.58
CA ALA A 255 -11.52 -25.01 1.82
C ALA A 255 -12.78 -25.86 1.55
N GLU A 256 -13.65 -26.04 2.55
CA GLU A 256 -14.93 -26.74 2.40
C GLU A 256 -15.90 -26.00 1.49
N ASP A 257 -16.00 -24.68 1.62
CA ASP A 257 -16.83 -23.82 0.78
C ASP A 257 -16.35 -23.85 -0.68
N LEU A 258 -15.03 -23.84 -0.91
CA LEU A 258 -14.47 -24.01 -2.25
C LEU A 258 -14.88 -25.37 -2.83
N VAL A 259 -14.77 -26.48 -2.10
CA VAL A 259 -15.21 -27.78 -2.63
C VAL A 259 -16.74 -27.81 -2.84
N ARG A 260 -17.51 -27.30 -1.87
CA ARG A 260 -18.98 -27.32 -1.88
C ARG A 260 -19.59 -26.45 -2.97
N ARG A 261 -19.08 -25.23 -3.19
CA ARG A 261 -19.55 -24.33 -4.25
C ARG A 261 -19.48 -24.99 -5.61
N TYR A 262 -18.40 -25.72 -5.86
CA TYR A 262 -18.20 -26.38 -7.15
C TYR A 262 -18.85 -27.77 -7.23
N ASP A 263 -19.00 -28.50 -6.12
CA ASP A 263 -19.82 -29.72 -6.06
C ASP A 263 -21.33 -29.39 -6.20
N SER A 264 -21.76 -28.17 -5.87
CA SER A 264 -23.16 -27.69 -5.95
C SER A 264 -23.49 -26.84 -7.17
N LEU A 265 -22.54 -26.66 -8.11
CA LEU A 265 -22.85 -26.04 -9.40
C LEU A 265 -23.90 -26.91 -10.12
N PRO A 266 -25.11 -26.39 -10.40
CA PRO A 266 -26.09 -27.11 -11.19
C PRO A 266 -25.47 -27.41 -12.56
N SER A 267 -25.51 -28.68 -12.96
CA SER A 267 -25.24 -29.14 -14.33
C SER A 267 -26.30 -28.65 -15.35
N GLY A 268 -26.97 -27.53 -15.06
CA GLY A 268 -28.09 -27.01 -15.84
C GLY A 268 -27.69 -25.84 -16.73
N PRO A 269 -28.51 -25.51 -17.75
CA PRO A 269 -28.24 -24.42 -18.66
C PRO A 269 -28.29 -23.09 -17.90
N ARG A 270 -27.13 -22.53 -17.58
CA ARG A 270 -27.02 -21.20 -16.99
C ARG A 270 -26.79 -20.15 -18.07
N ASP A 271 -27.40 -18.98 -17.88
CA ASP A 271 -27.09 -17.72 -18.57
C ASP A 271 -25.69 -17.19 -18.21
N SER A 272 -24.65 -18.04 -18.20
CA SER A 272 -23.30 -17.59 -17.88
C SER A 272 -22.67 -16.96 -19.12
N LEU A 273 -22.67 -15.63 -19.15
CA LEU A 273 -21.92 -14.76 -20.06
C LEU A 273 -20.38 -14.96 -20.03
N LEU A 274 -19.89 -16.00 -19.37
CA LEU A 274 -18.47 -16.24 -19.13
C LEU A 274 -18.01 -17.45 -19.96
N PRO A 275 -16.97 -17.29 -20.80
CA PRO A 275 -16.38 -18.37 -21.56
C PRO A 275 -15.95 -19.54 -20.65
N PRO A 276 -16.04 -20.80 -21.11
CA PRO A 276 -15.68 -21.99 -20.35
C PRO A 276 -14.29 -21.92 -19.69
N GLY A 277 -13.33 -21.29 -20.37
CA GLY A 277 -11.97 -21.11 -19.85
C GLY A 277 -11.87 -20.23 -18.60
N GLN A 278 -12.67 -19.16 -18.51
CA GLN A 278 -12.59 -18.20 -17.39
C GLN A 278 -13.10 -18.77 -16.08
N ARG A 279 -14.02 -19.73 -16.11
CA ARG A 279 -14.55 -20.38 -14.89
C ARG A 279 -13.50 -21.31 -14.27
N LEU A 280 -12.82 -22.09 -15.11
CA LEU A 280 -11.70 -22.91 -14.68
C LEU A 280 -10.53 -22.05 -14.17
N GLU A 281 -10.23 -20.93 -14.83
CA GLU A 281 -9.22 -19.97 -14.34
C GLU A 281 -9.52 -19.49 -12.93
N ARG A 282 -10.76 -19.01 -12.69
CA ARG A 282 -11.15 -18.57 -11.34
C ARG A 282 -11.03 -19.69 -10.32
N LEU A 283 -11.43 -20.92 -10.65
CA LEU A 283 -11.29 -22.06 -9.74
C LEU A 283 -9.82 -22.27 -9.34
N LEU A 284 -8.92 -22.25 -10.32
CA LEU A 284 -7.50 -22.45 -10.09
C LEU A 284 -6.87 -21.28 -9.31
N ASP A 285 -7.27 -20.04 -9.58
CA ASP A 285 -6.82 -18.86 -8.84
C ASP A 285 -7.24 -18.90 -7.36
N HIS A 286 -8.50 -19.28 -7.07
CA HIS A 286 -8.96 -19.43 -5.68
C HIS A 286 -8.24 -20.57 -4.96
N THR A 287 -7.95 -21.68 -5.67
CA THR A 287 -7.14 -22.78 -5.13
C THR A 287 -5.73 -22.32 -4.81
N HIS A 288 -5.12 -21.55 -5.72
CA HIS A 288 -3.80 -20.98 -5.55
C HIS A 288 -3.72 -20.07 -4.31
N ALA A 289 -4.69 -19.17 -4.18
CA ALA A 289 -4.79 -18.28 -3.03
C ALA A 289 -4.99 -19.05 -1.70
N LEU A 290 -5.83 -20.09 -1.71
CA LEU A 290 -6.06 -20.94 -0.53
C LEU A 290 -4.78 -21.66 -0.10
N THR A 291 -4.09 -22.31 -1.04
CA THR A 291 -2.87 -23.07 -0.75
C THR A 291 -1.77 -22.18 -0.20
N ARG A 292 -1.48 -21.03 -0.84
CA ARG A 292 -0.54 -20.03 -0.29
C ARG A 292 -0.94 -19.56 1.12
N SER A 293 -2.24 -19.38 1.38
CA SER A 293 -2.73 -18.91 2.68
C SER A 293 -2.57 -19.97 3.78
N ILE A 294 -2.74 -21.24 3.44
CA ILE A 294 -2.46 -22.38 4.35
C ILE A 294 -0.96 -22.44 4.67
N ASP A 295 -0.10 -22.28 3.67
CA ASP A 295 1.35 -22.32 3.87
C ASP A 295 1.83 -21.17 4.77
N ARG A 296 1.32 -19.96 4.52
CA ARG A 296 1.57 -18.78 5.36
C ARG A 296 1.06 -19.02 6.78
N PHE A 297 -0.15 -19.54 6.93
CA PHE A 297 -0.68 -19.89 8.25
C PHE A 297 0.24 -20.86 8.99
N ASN A 298 0.69 -21.92 8.32
CA ASN A 298 1.59 -22.90 8.93
C ASN A 298 2.94 -22.29 9.33
N SER A 299 3.51 -21.38 8.52
CA SER A 299 4.73 -20.65 8.91
C SER A 299 4.54 -19.77 10.15
N ILE A 300 3.34 -19.21 10.35
CA ILE A 300 3.04 -18.38 11.54
C ILE A 300 2.70 -19.26 12.76
N ALA A 301 2.23 -20.48 12.51
CA ALA A 301 1.81 -21.40 13.56
C ALA A 301 2.99 -21.99 14.34
N GLU A 302 4.21 -21.96 13.77
CA GLU A 302 5.45 -22.40 14.41
C GLU A 302 6.04 -21.34 15.37
N VAL A 303 6.56 -21.81 16.51
CA VAL A 303 7.15 -20.95 17.54
C VAL A 303 8.35 -20.19 16.98
N GLY A 304 8.33 -18.86 17.09
CA GLY A 304 9.45 -17.99 16.69
C GLY A 304 9.44 -17.50 15.25
N GLU A 305 8.60 -18.07 14.38
CA GLU A 305 8.50 -17.69 12.95
C GLU A 305 7.36 -16.71 12.65
N GLY A 306 6.57 -16.34 13.66
CA GLY A 306 5.44 -15.42 13.53
C GLY A 306 5.79 -14.09 12.84
N ASP A 307 5.31 -13.94 11.59
CA ASP A 307 5.39 -12.71 10.80
C ASP A 307 4.03 -12.01 10.68
N VAL A 308 4.04 -10.71 10.96
CA VAL A 308 2.86 -9.83 10.91
C VAL A 308 2.37 -9.68 9.46
N SER A 309 3.27 -9.67 8.48
CA SER A 309 2.87 -9.55 7.06
C SER A 309 2.15 -10.79 6.57
N ALA A 310 2.68 -11.97 6.89
CA ALA A 310 2.06 -13.25 6.60
C ALA A 310 0.68 -13.38 7.28
N LEU A 311 0.56 -12.98 8.56
CA LEU A 311 -0.71 -13.02 9.30
C LEU A 311 -1.77 -12.12 8.66
N ARG A 312 -1.40 -10.89 8.31
CA ARG A 312 -2.28 -9.94 7.62
C ARG A 312 -2.85 -10.53 6.34
N GLU A 313 -2.00 -11.11 5.51
CA GLU A 313 -2.41 -11.66 4.22
C GLU A 313 -3.31 -12.89 4.39
N THR A 314 -3.05 -13.75 5.37
CA THR A 314 -3.92 -14.89 5.70
C THR A 314 -5.28 -14.41 6.24
N VAL A 315 -5.30 -13.39 7.11
CA VAL A 315 -6.54 -12.79 7.63
C VAL A 315 -7.34 -12.10 6.50
N SER A 316 -6.66 -11.41 5.57
CA SER A 316 -7.28 -10.83 4.38
C SER A 316 -7.97 -11.90 3.53
N PHE A 317 -7.31 -13.03 3.30
CA PHE A 317 -7.91 -14.12 2.53
C PHE A 317 -9.15 -14.71 3.22
N VAL A 318 -9.11 -14.91 4.54
CA VAL A 318 -10.23 -15.52 5.28
C VAL A 318 -11.40 -14.55 5.46
N TYR A 319 -11.12 -13.31 5.88
CA TYR A 319 -12.11 -12.35 6.38
C TYR A 319 -12.19 -11.03 5.58
N GLY A 320 -11.29 -10.80 4.61
CA GLY A 320 -11.22 -9.59 3.78
C GLY A 320 -10.23 -8.52 4.27
N ASP A 321 -9.85 -7.60 3.37
CA ASP A 321 -8.79 -6.60 3.59
C ASP A 321 -9.06 -5.64 4.75
N VAL A 322 -10.32 -5.31 5.01
CA VAL A 322 -10.71 -4.38 6.09
C VAL A 322 -10.31 -4.91 7.47
N LEU A 323 -10.32 -6.22 7.65
CA LEU A 323 -9.94 -6.86 8.91
C LEU A 323 -8.43 -7.13 8.99
N ALA A 324 -7.78 -7.31 7.85
CA ALA A 324 -6.34 -7.53 7.76
C ALA A 324 -5.53 -6.33 8.28
N ASP A 325 -5.87 -5.11 7.85
CA ASP A 325 -5.19 -3.89 8.28
C ASP A 325 -5.37 -3.63 9.79
N ARG A 326 -6.49 -4.10 10.36
CA ARG A 326 -6.79 -3.95 11.79
C ARG A 326 -6.12 -5.03 12.64
N ALA A 327 -6.02 -6.25 12.12
CA ALA A 327 -5.40 -7.39 12.79
C ALA A 327 -3.88 -7.28 12.98
N SER A 328 -3.21 -6.30 12.35
CA SER A 328 -1.75 -6.27 12.22
C SER A 328 -1.14 -4.90 12.57
N PRO A 329 -1.22 -4.44 13.84
CA PRO A 329 -0.51 -3.25 14.26
C PRO A 329 1.01 -3.47 14.16
N ALA A 330 1.66 -2.80 13.20
CA ALA A 330 3.09 -2.97 12.88
C ALA A 330 4.07 -2.49 13.98
N ARG A 331 3.58 -2.05 15.14
CA ARG A 331 4.38 -1.47 16.23
C ARG A 331 3.86 -1.95 17.60
N GLY A 332 4.77 -2.09 18.56
CA GLY A 332 4.43 -2.40 19.96
C GLY A 332 4.73 -3.84 20.36
N TYR A 333 3.90 -4.40 21.24
CA TYR A 333 4.05 -5.75 21.80
C TYR A 333 3.55 -6.86 20.85
N PHE A 334 2.76 -6.50 19.84
CA PHE A 334 2.11 -7.47 18.95
C PHE A 334 3.09 -8.39 18.17
N PRO A 335 4.19 -7.91 17.55
CA PRO A 335 5.12 -8.80 16.86
C PRO A 335 5.86 -9.76 17.81
N ALA A 336 6.08 -9.34 19.07
CA ALA A 336 6.72 -10.20 20.07
C ALA A 336 5.75 -11.27 20.57
N ALA A 337 4.50 -10.89 20.84
CA ALA A 337 3.41 -11.79 21.21
C ALA A 337 3.09 -12.81 20.10
N LEU A 338 3.11 -12.38 18.83
CA LEU A 338 2.87 -13.27 17.69
C LEU A 338 3.94 -14.36 17.56
N ARG A 339 5.20 -14.05 17.86
CA ARG A 339 6.29 -15.05 17.85
C ARG A 339 6.23 -16.05 19.00
N GLN A 340 5.54 -15.68 20.09
CA GLN A 340 5.33 -16.55 21.26
C GLN A 340 4.11 -17.47 21.06
N ALA A 341 3.11 -17.01 20.31
CA ALA A 341 1.93 -17.78 19.98
C ALA A 341 2.27 -18.98 19.09
N ALA A 342 1.74 -20.17 19.42
CA ALA A 342 1.90 -21.35 18.58
C ALA A 342 0.62 -22.20 18.55
N VAL A 343 0.24 -22.64 17.36
CA VAL A 343 -0.96 -23.47 17.14
C VAL A 343 -0.57 -24.69 16.33
N PRO A 344 -1.21 -25.86 16.51
CA PRO A 344 -0.95 -27.00 15.65
C PRO A 344 -1.15 -26.62 14.17
N PRO A 345 -0.15 -26.86 13.30
CA PRO A 345 -0.26 -26.54 11.88
C PRO A 345 -1.42 -27.32 11.26
N LEU A 346 -1.99 -26.76 10.19
CA LEU A 346 -2.98 -27.49 9.41
C LEU A 346 -2.31 -28.70 8.78
N THR A 347 -2.96 -29.85 8.87
CA THR A 347 -2.49 -31.09 8.22
C THR A 347 -3.47 -31.53 7.15
N ARG A 348 -3.04 -32.44 6.27
CA ARG A 348 -3.91 -33.02 5.22
C ARG A 348 -5.20 -33.66 5.79
N ARG A 349 -5.20 -34.08 7.07
CA ARG A 349 -6.38 -34.67 7.73
C ARG A 349 -7.44 -33.63 8.12
N ASP A 350 -7.03 -32.37 8.30
CA ASP A 350 -7.93 -31.28 8.69
C ASP A 350 -8.67 -30.67 7.50
N LEU A 351 -8.17 -30.92 6.28
CA LEU A 351 -8.72 -30.38 5.05
C LEU A 351 -9.59 -31.41 4.31
N PRO A 352 -10.62 -30.96 3.57
CA PRO A 352 -11.34 -31.84 2.65
C PRO A 352 -10.42 -32.39 1.56
N ASP A 353 -10.86 -33.41 0.82
CA ASP A 353 -10.14 -33.91 -0.36
C ASP A 353 -10.16 -32.87 -1.49
N LEU A 354 -9.30 -31.85 -1.37
CA LEU A 354 -9.13 -30.77 -2.34
C LEU A 354 -8.78 -31.33 -3.72
N SER A 355 -7.90 -32.33 -3.77
CA SER A 355 -7.48 -32.93 -5.04
C SER A 355 -8.65 -33.59 -5.79
N GLY A 356 -9.51 -34.34 -5.07
CA GLY A 356 -10.70 -34.95 -5.64
C GLY A 356 -11.79 -33.93 -5.97
N GLY A 357 -12.05 -32.97 -5.08
CA GLY A 357 -13.04 -31.92 -5.29
C GLY A 357 -12.71 -31.05 -6.51
N LEU A 358 -11.46 -30.60 -6.63
CA LEU A 358 -11.02 -29.76 -7.75
C LEU A 358 -10.99 -30.54 -9.07
N ALA A 359 -10.58 -31.81 -9.05
CA ALA A 359 -10.65 -32.66 -10.25
C ALA A 359 -12.11 -32.85 -10.73
N ARG A 360 -13.05 -33.04 -9.79
CA ARG A 360 -14.49 -33.08 -10.11
C ARG A 360 -15.00 -31.75 -10.65
N ALA A 361 -14.62 -30.64 -10.01
CA ALA A 361 -14.99 -29.29 -10.44
C ALA A 361 -14.45 -28.98 -11.85
N ALA A 362 -13.17 -29.27 -12.12
CA ALA A 362 -12.57 -29.11 -13.44
C ALA A 362 -13.30 -29.98 -14.49
N ARG A 363 -13.63 -31.23 -14.16
CA ARG A 363 -14.43 -32.10 -15.03
C ARG A 363 -15.82 -31.51 -15.32
N ALA A 364 -16.52 -31.02 -14.30
CA ALA A 364 -17.85 -30.43 -14.44
C ALA A 364 -17.82 -29.17 -15.31
N GLU A 365 -16.87 -28.26 -15.05
CA GLU A 365 -16.71 -27.02 -15.81
C GLU A 365 -16.36 -27.27 -17.28
N MET A 366 -15.44 -28.21 -17.54
CA MET A 366 -15.12 -28.58 -18.91
C MET A 366 -16.32 -29.23 -19.61
N THR A 367 -17.01 -30.16 -18.94
CA THR A 367 -18.20 -30.82 -19.49
C THR A 367 -19.28 -29.80 -19.85
N ALA A 368 -19.56 -28.83 -18.97
CA ALA A 368 -20.48 -27.74 -19.24
C ALA A 368 -20.05 -26.92 -20.47
N GLY A 369 -18.74 -26.62 -20.60
CA GLY A 369 -18.22 -25.93 -21.78
C GLY A 369 -18.45 -26.68 -23.10
N TYR A 370 -18.25 -28.00 -23.09
CA TYR A 370 -18.55 -28.86 -24.25
C TYR A 370 -20.05 -28.93 -24.55
N GLU A 371 -20.89 -29.01 -23.52
CA GLU A 371 -22.35 -28.97 -23.67
C GLU A 371 -22.83 -27.64 -24.24
N ASP A 372 -22.23 -26.51 -23.85
CA ASP A 372 -22.52 -25.18 -24.38
C ASP A 372 -22.23 -25.10 -25.89
N ILE A 373 -21.07 -25.64 -26.32
CA ILE A 373 -20.70 -25.76 -27.74
C ILE A 373 -21.69 -26.66 -28.46
N GLY A 374 -22.01 -27.82 -27.90
CA GLY A 374 -22.96 -28.77 -28.47
C GLY A 374 -24.36 -28.17 -28.66
N ARG A 375 -24.87 -27.45 -27.66
CA ARG A 375 -26.17 -26.76 -27.74
C ARG A 375 -26.18 -25.65 -28.77
N SER A 376 -25.10 -24.87 -28.86
CA SER A 376 -24.95 -23.80 -29.85
C SER A 376 -24.93 -24.37 -31.27
N LEU A 377 -24.21 -25.48 -31.46
CA LEU A 377 -24.14 -26.22 -32.71
C LEU A 377 -25.53 -26.74 -33.14
N GLU A 378 -26.30 -27.30 -32.22
CA GLU A 378 -27.68 -27.74 -32.48
C GLU A 378 -28.64 -26.60 -32.77
N ALA A 379 -28.49 -25.46 -32.10
CA ALA A 379 -29.31 -24.28 -32.36
C ALA A 379 -29.10 -23.77 -33.79
N VAL A 380 -27.84 -23.60 -34.20
CA VAL A 380 -27.48 -23.22 -35.58
C VAL A 380 -28.00 -24.24 -36.58
N SER A 381 -27.78 -25.54 -36.33
CA SER A 381 -28.21 -26.59 -37.26
C SER A 381 -29.73 -26.61 -37.44
N ARG A 382 -30.51 -26.57 -36.34
CA ARG A 382 -31.98 -26.56 -36.41
C ARG A 382 -32.49 -25.38 -37.24
N THR A 383 -31.91 -24.19 -37.06
CA THR A 383 -32.31 -23.01 -37.84
C THR A 383 -31.90 -23.14 -39.31
N LEU A 384 -30.71 -23.66 -39.63
CA LEU A 384 -30.28 -23.88 -41.01
C LEU A 384 -31.12 -24.96 -41.73
N VAL A 385 -31.47 -26.06 -41.06
CA VAL A 385 -32.35 -27.10 -41.59
C VAL A 385 -33.74 -26.53 -41.85
N ALA A 386 -34.29 -25.77 -40.90
CA ALA A 386 -35.60 -25.13 -41.05
C ALA A 386 -35.65 -24.08 -42.16
N LEU A 387 -34.54 -23.36 -42.38
CA LEU A 387 -34.37 -22.45 -43.52
C LEU A 387 -34.30 -23.22 -44.85
N ARG A 388 -33.60 -24.36 -44.89
CA ARG A 388 -33.50 -25.20 -46.09
C ARG A 388 -34.83 -25.87 -46.44
N SER A 389 -35.61 -26.29 -45.45
CA SER A 389 -36.94 -26.89 -45.64
C SER A 389 -38.03 -25.86 -45.94
N GLY A 390 -37.75 -24.58 -45.75
CA GLY A 390 -38.72 -23.49 -45.90
C GLY A 390 -39.80 -23.47 -44.81
N GLU A 391 -39.59 -24.21 -43.72
CA GLU A 391 -40.52 -24.34 -42.58
C GLU A 391 -40.58 -23.06 -41.75
N VAL A 392 -39.44 -22.36 -41.64
CA VAL A 392 -39.33 -21.13 -40.86
C VAL A 392 -39.15 -19.95 -41.81
N LYS A 393 -40.09 -19.01 -41.75
CA LYS A 393 -40.08 -17.73 -42.47
C LYS A 393 -40.31 -16.61 -41.48
N GLY A 394 -39.62 -15.50 -41.66
CA GLY A 394 -39.86 -14.30 -40.88
C GLY A 394 -38.61 -13.50 -40.55
N ASP A 395 -38.88 -12.28 -40.13
CA ASP A 395 -37.93 -11.18 -40.08
C ASP A 395 -36.91 -11.36 -38.94
N SER A 396 -37.27 -12.12 -37.90
CA SER A 396 -36.43 -12.42 -36.73
C SER A 396 -35.41 -13.53 -36.97
N VAL A 397 -35.63 -14.38 -37.98
CA VAL A 397 -34.82 -15.59 -38.23
C VAL A 397 -33.39 -15.22 -38.58
N PHE A 398 -33.22 -14.15 -39.36
CA PHE A 398 -31.92 -13.57 -39.67
C PHE A 398 -31.13 -13.19 -38.40
N PHE A 399 -31.76 -12.45 -37.48
CA PHE A 399 -31.10 -11.99 -36.26
C PHE A 399 -30.83 -13.14 -35.28
N VAL A 400 -31.73 -14.11 -35.19
CA VAL A 400 -31.56 -15.32 -34.39
C VAL A 400 -30.39 -16.14 -34.92
N LEU A 401 -30.34 -16.43 -36.22
CA LEU A 401 -29.25 -17.19 -36.83
C LEU A 401 -27.91 -16.46 -36.66
N ARG A 402 -27.86 -15.14 -36.88
CA ARG A 402 -26.65 -14.34 -36.66
C ARG A 402 -26.16 -14.47 -35.22
N GLY A 403 -27.06 -14.34 -34.24
CA GLY A 403 -26.71 -14.49 -32.83
C GLY A 403 -26.19 -15.88 -32.49
N GLN A 404 -26.82 -16.93 -33.02
CA GLN A 404 -26.41 -18.32 -32.80
C GLN A 404 -25.07 -18.65 -33.46
N VAL A 405 -24.84 -18.21 -34.71
CA VAL A 405 -23.58 -18.43 -35.43
C VAL A 405 -22.44 -17.65 -34.76
N ALA A 406 -22.68 -16.42 -34.32
CA ALA A 406 -21.70 -15.63 -33.57
C ALA A 406 -21.39 -16.27 -32.21
N ALA A 407 -22.39 -16.76 -31.48
CA ALA A 407 -22.19 -17.47 -30.21
C ALA A 407 -21.38 -18.76 -30.39
N LEU A 408 -21.67 -19.53 -31.45
CA LEU A 408 -20.89 -20.73 -31.79
C LEU A 408 -19.45 -20.37 -32.19
N ALA A 409 -19.26 -19.32 -33.00
CA ALA A 409 -17.95 -18.85 -33.41
C ALA A 409 -17.11 -18.37 -32.22
N ALA A 410 -17.72 -17.62 -31.28
CA ALA A 410 -17.07 -17.20 -30.04
C ALA A 410 -16.73 -18.42 -29.16
N ALA A 411 -17.67 -19.36 -29.00
CA ALA A 411 -17.45 -20.57 -28.21
C ALA A 411 -16.34 -21.47 -28.79
N VAL A 412 -16.16 -21.51 -30.11
CA VAL A 412 -15.07 -22.28 -30.76
C VAL A 412 -13.77 -21.48 -30.83
N GLY A 413 -13.84 -20.16 -31.08
CA GLY A 413 -12.69 -19.30 -31.32
C GLY A 413 -12.00 -18.75 -30.07
N GLU A 414 -12.75 -18.49 -29.00
CA GLU A 414 -12.20 -18.09 -27.68
C GLU A 414 -11.70 -19.30 -26.87
N THR A 415 -12.08 -20.50 -27.27
CA THR A 415 -11.63 -21.73 -26.65
C THR A 415 -10.24 -22.06 -27.16
N GLU A 416 -9.25 -22.08 -26.26
CA GLU A 416 -7.86 -22.38 -26.61
C GLU A 416 -7.75 -23.74 -27.31
N ALA A 417 -6.79 -23.86 -28.24
CA ALA A 417 -6.59 -25.07 -29.05
C ALA A 417 -6.46 -26.37 -28.23
N PHE A 418 -5.97 -26.28 -26.98
CA PHE A 418 -5.82 -27.45 -26.12
C PHE A 418 -7.15 -28.13 -25.77
N TRP A 419 -8.28 -27.41 -25.80
CA TRP A 419 -9.57 -28.07 -25.56
C TRP A 419 -9.82 -29.14 -26.61
N PHE A 420 -9.56 -28.85 -27.88
CA PHE A 420 -9.92 -29.71 -29.00
C PHE A 420 -8.86 -30.72 -29.45
N ASP A 421 -7.65 -30.64 -28.89
CA ASP A 421 -6.60 -31.62 -29.14
C ASP A 421 -6.25 -32.34 -27.85
N PRO A 422 -6.64 -33.60 -27.60
CA PRO A 422 -6.37 -34.29 -26.35
C PRO A 422 -4.87 -34.55 -26.11
N GLU A 423 -4.06 -34.54 -27.18
CA GLU A 423 -2.60 -34.73 -27.10
C GLU A 423 -1.86 -33.42 -26.83
N ALA A 424 -2.51 -32.27 -27.08
CA ALA A 424 -1.89 -30.98 -26.82
C ALA A 424 -1.61 -30.78 -25.33
N PRO A 425 -0.49 -30.10 -24.99
CA PRO A 425 -0.32 -29.55 -23.66
C PRO A 425 -1.51 -28.67 -23.28
N LEU A 426 -1.90 -28.65 -21.99
CA LEU A 426 -2.79 -27.60 -21.49
C LEU A 426 -2.19 -26.23 -21.85
N GLY A 427 -3.01 -25.23 -22.15
CA GLY A 427 -2.49 -23.90 -22.54
C GLY A 427 -1.49 -23.34 -21.53
N GLU A 428 -0.56 -22.50 -22.01
CA GLU A 428 0.56 -21.96 -21.21
C GLU A 428 0.09 -21.37 -19.88
N ARG A 429 -1.07 -20.71 -19.86
CA ARG A 429 -1.64 -20.11 -18.67
C ARG A 429 -2.12 -21.14 -17.65
N TYR A 430 -2.82 -22.18 -18.09
CA TYR A 430 -3.27 -23.27 -17.20
C TYR A 430 -2.08 -24.06 -16.66
N GLN A 431 -1.06 -24.30 -17.49
CA GLN A 431 0.18 -24.92 -17.04
C GLN A 431 0.87 -24.05 -16.00
N ALA A 432 1.05 -22.76 -16.27
CA ALA A 432 1.66 -21.83 -15.33
C ALA A 432 0.95 -21.84 -13.97
N VAL A 433 -0.39 -21.84 -13.95
CA VAL A 433 -1.13 -21.89 -12.68
C VAL A 433 -0.94 -23.23 -11.97
N LEU A 434 -1.09 -24.35 -12.67
CA LEU A 434 -0.92 -25.70 -12.08
C LEU A 434 0.50 -25.96 -11.60
N ASP A 435 1.51 -25.48 -12.33
CA ASP A 435 2.92 -25.65 -11.98
C ASP A 435 3.36 -24.64 -10.91
N SER A 436 2.64 -23.52 -10.75
CA SER A 436 2.87 -22.56 -9.66
C SER A 436 2.21 -22.96 -8.34
N LEU A 437 1.43 -24.05 -8.31
CA LEU A 437 0.85 -24.55 -7.07
C LEU A 437 1.96 -24.92 -6.09
N PRO A 438 1.94 -24.39 -4.86
CA PRO A 438 3.01 -24.64 -3.91
C PRO A 438 3.05 -26.13 -3.53
N GLU A 439 4.27 -26.64 -3.38
CA GLU A 439 4.52 -27.96 -2.81
C GLU A 439 4.75 -27.81 -1.32
N THR A 440 3.74 -28.21 -0.52
CA THR A 440 3.84 -28.16 0.93
C THR A 440 3.47 -29.49 1.58
N ASP A 441 3.83 -29.63 2.85
CA ASP A 441 3.58 -30.82 3.66
C ASP A 441 2.08 -31.15 3.78
N VAL A 442 1.22 -30.17 3.49
CA VAL A 442 -0.24 -30.28 3.58
C VAL A 442 -0.87 -30.51 2.21
N VAL A 443 -0.43 -29.74 1.20
CA VAL A 443 -0.95 -29.80 -0.16
C VAL A 443 0.20 -30.07 -1.12
N SER A 444 0.19 -31.24 -1.74
CA SER A 444 1.10 -31.50 -2.86
C SER A 444 0.53 -30.88 -4.13
N GLY A 445 1.10 -29.73 -4.53
CA GLY A 445 0.78 -29.04 -5.77
C GLY A 445 0.92 -29.94 -7.01
N LEU A 446 1.93 -30.82 -7.05
CA LEU A 446 2.16 -31.81 -8.08
C LEU A 446 1.05 -32.86 -8.11
N ALA A 447 0.68 -33.44 -6.97
CA ALA A 447 -0.39 -34.45 -6.92
C ALA A 447 -1.74 -33.84 -7.32
N LEU A 448 -2.02 -32.61 -6.86
CA LEU A 448 -3.21 -31.85 -7.22
C LEU A 448 -3.21 -31.55 -8.73
N GLY A 449 -2.11 -31.00 -9.24
CA GLY A 449 -1.95 -30.65 -10.65
C GLY A 449 -2.04 -31.85 -11.57
N LEU A 450 -1.44 -32.99 -11.21
CA LEU A 450 -1.57 -34.26 -11.95
C LEU A 450 -3.02 -34.75 -11.98
N ARG A 451 -3.73 -34.71 -10.85
CA ARG A 451 -5.12 -35.18 -10.77
C ARG A 451 -6.08 -34.29 -11.56
N VAL A 452 -5.88 -32.97 -11.51
CA VAL A 452 -6.64 -32.01 -12.34
C VAL A 452 -6.31 -32.22 -13.83
N ARG A 453 -5.03 -32.34 -14.21
CA ARG A 453 -4.60 -32.66 -15.58
C ARG A 453 -5.25 -33.93 -16.11
N GLN A 454 -5.23 -35.00 -15.31
CA GLN A 454 -5.86 -36.26 -15.68
C GLN A 454 -7.36 -36.10 -15.91
N ALA A 455 -8.07 -35.45 -14.98
CA ALA A 455 -9.51 -35.21 -15.11
C ALA A 455 -9.85 -34.38 -16.37
N MET A 456 -9.06 -33.34 -16.66
CA MET A 456 -9.21 -32.54 -17.88
C MET A 456 -9.00 -33.36 -19.14
N ASN A 457 -7.94 -34.20 -19.19
CA ASN A 457 -7.63 -35.06 -20.32
C ASN A 457 -8.71 -36.12 -20.57
N GLU A 458 -9.26 -36.71 -19.51
CA GLU A 458 -10.38 -37.65 -19.61
C GLU A 458 -11.62 -36.99 -20.24
N VAL A 459 -11.95 -35.76 -19.83
CA VAL A 459 -13.09 -35.01 -20.40
C VAL A 459 -12.82 -34.61 -21.84
N ARG A 460 -11.61 -34.14 -22.18
CA ARG A 460 -11.22 -33.79 -23.56
C ARG A 460 -11.42 -34.98 -24.49
N GLY A 461 -10.88 -36.15 -24.15
CA GLY A 461 -11.03 -37.34 -24.97
C GLY A 461 -12.48 -37.78 -25.17
N ALA A 462 -13.27 -37.80 -24.08
CA ALA A 462 -14.66 -38.23 -24.13
C ALA A 462 -15.57 -37.25 -24.89
N GLN A 463 -15.49 -35.96 -24.58
CA GLN A 463 -16.38 -34.94 -25.15
C GLN A 463 -16.02 -34.55 -26.57
N LEU A 464 -14.73 -34.61 -26.95
CA LEU A 464 -14.32 -34.39 -28.32
C LEU A 464 -14.93 -35.45 -29.26
N ALA A 465 -14.93 -36.72 -28.85
CA ALA A 465 -15.56 -37.79 -29.62
C ALA A 465 -17.07 -37.55 -29.80
N THR A 466 -17.75 -37.06 -28.76
CA THR A 466 -19.16 -36.68 -28.82
C THR A 466 -19.40 -35.50 -29.75
N LEU A 467 -18.59 -34.43 -29.68
CA LEU A 467 -18.69 -33.29 -30.59
C LEU A 467 -18.39 -33.67 -32.05
N GLU A 468 -17.37 -34.49 -32.31
CA GLU A 468 -17.03 -34.97 -33.65
C GLU A 468 -18.14 -35.88 -34.22
N GLN A 469 -18.77 -36.72 -33.39
CA GLN A 469 -19.94 -37.50 -33.79
C GLN A 469 -21.11 -36.58 -34.16
N ARG A 470 -21.48 -35.65 -33.29
CA ARG A 470 -22.59 -34.71 -33.52
C ARG A 470 -22.33 -33.82 -34.73
N GLY A 471 -21.09 -33.36 -34.91
CA GLY A 471 -20.67 -32.60 -36.09
C GLY A 471 -20.82 -33.39 -37.39
N ARG A 472 -20.53 -34.70 -37.39
CA ARG A 472 -20.75 -35.59 -38.55
C ARG A 472 -22.22 -35.84 -38.83
N GLU A 473 -23.03 -36.06 -37.80
CA GLU A 473 -24.49 -36.22 -37.93
C GLU A 473 -25.11 -34.96 -38.56
N LEU A 474 -24.74 -33.78 -38.07
CA LEU A 474 -25.23 -32.51 -38.61
C LEU A 474 -24.68 -32.21 -40.01
N ALA A 475 -23.43 -32.59 -40.30
CA ALA A 475 -22.89 -32.48 -41.64
C ALA A 475 -23.66 -33.35 -42.65
N ALA A 476 -24.13 -34.53 -42.24
CA ALA A 476 -24.97 -35.39 -43.07
C ALA A 476 -26.36 -34.78 -43.33
N GLU A 477 -26.95 -34.11 -42.32
CA GLU A 477 -28.24 -33.41 -42.47
C GLU A 477 -28.13 -32.18 -43.38
N LEU A 478 -27.09 -31.36 -43.18
CA LEU A 478 -26.89 -30.10 -43.91
C LEU A 478 -26.23 -30.30 -45.28
N GLY A 479 -25.54 -31.43 -45.50
CA GLY A 479 -24.77 -31.73 -46.72
C GLY A 479 -23.42 -31.02 -46.78
N VAL A 480 -23.02 -30.32 -45.72
CA VAL A 480 -21.77 -29.57 -45.62
C VAL A 480 -21.19 -29.74 -44.22
N PRO A 481 -19.87 -29.96 -44.04
CA PRO A 481 -19.26 -29.99 -42.72
C PRO A 481 -19.50 -28.68 -41.97
N VAL A 482 -19.80 -28.77 -40.68
CA VAL A 482 -20.00 -27.58 -39.80
C VAL A 482 -18.75 -27.27 -39.00
N LEU A 483 -18.05 -28.30 -38.54
CA LEU A 483 -16.79 -28.23 -37.81
C LEU A 483 -15.71 -29.00 -38.59
N VAL A 484 -14.53 -28.42 -38.71
CA VAL A 484 -13.37 -29.01 -39.37
C VAL A 484 -12.20 -29.04 -38.40
N ARG A 485 -11.49 -30.17 -38.36
CA ARG A 485 -10.27 -30.32 -37.56
C ARG A 485 -9.06 -29.98 -38.41
N GLU A 486 -8.29 -28.97 -38.02
CA GLU A 486 -7.09 -28.51 -38.69
C GLU A 486 -5.94 -28.38 -37.67
N GLY A 487 -4.92 -29.23 -37.79
CA GLY A 487 -3.70 -29.13 -36.97
C GLY A 487 -3.91 -29.15 -35.45
N GLY A 488 -4.88 -29.93 -34.97
CA GLY A 488 -5.24 -30.03 -33.55
C GLY A 488 -6.37 -29.08 -33.12
N ALA A 489 -6.64 -28.01 -33.87
CA ALA A 489 -7.77 -27.13 -33.57
C ALA A 489 -9.05 -27.60 -34.27
N ILE A 490 -10.18 -27.52 -33.58
CA ILE A 490 -11.49 -27.50 -34.24
C ILE A 490 -11.78 -26.06 -34.63
N ARG A 491 -12.14 -25.85 -35.88
CA ARG A 491 -12.60 -24.57 -36.42
C ARG A 491 -13.97 -24.74 -37.04
N LEU A 492 -14.68 -23.62 -37.17
CA LEU A 492 -15.86 -23.57 -38.03
C LEU A 492 -15.43 -23.90 -39.47
N SER A 493 -16.29 -24.59 -40.20
CA SER A 493 -16.03 -24.84 -41.61
C SER A 493 -16.01 -23.55 -42.42
N ASP A 494 -15.28 -23.54 -43.54
CA ASP A 494 -15.23 -22.40 -44.47
C ASP A 494 -16.62 -21.95 -44.94
N ASN A 495 -17.60 -22.86 -44.95
CA ASN A 495 -18.97 -22.53 -45.30
C ASN A 495 -19.67 -21.75 -44.18
N LEU A 496 -19.52 -22.19 -42.93
CA LEU A 496 -20.13 -21.51 -41.80
C LEU A 496 -19.45 -20.17 -41.51
N GLU A 497 -18.14 -20.06 -41.71
CA GLU A 497 -17.42 -18.78 -41.64
C GLU A 497 -17.88 -17.79 -42.71
N ARG A 498 -18.15 -18.27 -43.94
CA ARG A 498 -18.76 -17.44 -44.99
C ARG A 498 -20.16 -16.98 -44.58
N ILE A 499 -20.99 -17.87 -44.06
CA ILE A 499 -22.33 -17.52 -43.54
C ILE A 499 -22.22 -16.49 -42.40
N ARG A 500 -21.30 -16.67 -41.46
CA ARG A 500 -21.05 -15.71 -40.35
C ARG A 500 -20.68 -14.33 -40.90
N THR A 501 -19.70 -14.29 -41.79
CA THR A 501 -19.20 -13.05 -42.37
C THR A 501 -20.30 -12.34 -43.18
N ALA A 502 -21.09 -13.09 -43.95
CA ALA A 502 -22.23 -12.54 -44.67
C ALA A 502 -23.32 -12.02 -43.71
N LEU A 503 -23.68 -12.76 -42.67
CA LEU A 503 -24.64 -12.30 -41.66
C LEU A 503 -24.17 -11.02 -40.94
N GLU A 504 -22.88 -10.91 -40.65
CA GLU A 504 -22.27 -9.71 -40.07
C GLU A 504 -22.33 -8.52 -41.03
N GLN A 505 -21.91 -8.71 -42.29
CA GLN A 505 -21.97 -7.67 -43.33
C GLN A 505 -23.41 -7.22 -43.60
N ALA A 506 -24.35 -8.16 -43.68
CA ALA A 506 -25.78 -7.87 -43.82
C ALA A 506 -26.29 -7.02 -42.64
N SER A 507 -25.91 -7.37 -41.40
CA SER A 507 -26.34 -6.60 -40.22
C SER A 507 -25.74 -5.20 -40.15
N ALA A 508 -24.62 -4.97 -40.83
CA ALA A 508 -23.96 -3.67 -40.93
C ALA A 508 -24.54 -2.77 -42.04
N LEU A 509 -25.49 -3.26 -42.83
CA LEU A 509 -26.14 -2.45 -43.87
C LEU A 509 -26.81 -1.22 -43.25
N GLY A 510 -26.66 -0.07 -43.91
CA GLY A 510 -27.17 1.20 -43.42
C GLY A 510 -28.69 1.21 -43.20
N ILE A 511 -29.43 0.31 -43.85
CA ILE A 511 -30.88 0.13 -43.67
C ILE A 511 -31.26 -0.31 -42.25
N PHE A 512 -30.40 -1.04 -41.54
CA PHE A 512 -30.63 -1.48 -40.16
C PHE A 512 -30.22 -0.43 -39.12
N THR A 513 -29.65 0.70 -39.55
CA THR A 513 -29.14 1.74 -38.66
C THR A 513 -30.04 2.99 -38.65
N ALA A 514 -30.12 3.64 -37.49
CA ALA A 514 -30.73 4.97 -37.35
C ALA A 514 -30.15 5.97 -38.36
N MET A 515 -30.96 6.93 -38.86
CA MET A 515 -30.35 8.08 -39.52
C MET A 515 -29.69 8.98 -38.46
N PRO A 516 -28.51 9.57 -38.74
CA PRO A 516 -27.79 10.37 -37.76
C PRO A 516 -28.58 11.61 -37.34
N GLY A 517 -28.60 11.93 -36.05
CA GLY A 517 -29.35 13.05 -35.46
C GLY A 517 -30.71 12.62 -34.88
N ALA A 518 -31.27 13.42 -33.97
CA ALA A 518 -32.61 13.17 -33.44
C ALA A 518 -33.67 13.44 -34.53
N PRO A 519 -34.72 12.60 -34.65
CA PRO A 519 -35.83 12.92 -35.52
C PRO A 519 -36.44 14.26 -35.09
N PRO A 520 -36.81 15.15 -36.03
CA PRO A 520 -37.47 16.39 -35.67
C PRO A 520 -38.74 16.05 -34.88
N PRO A 521 -39.10 16.84 -33.85
CA PRO A 521 -40.39 16.68 -33.18
C PRO A 521 -41.48 16.65 -34.24
N GLY A 522 -42.49 15.79 -34.05
CA GLY A 522 -43.58 15.54 -35.00
C GLY A 522 -44.25 16.83 -35.52
N PRO A 523 -45.14 16.71 -36.52
CA PRO A 523 -45.55 17.80 -37.42
C PRO A 523 -45.65 19.13 -36.69
N GLY A 524 -44.77 20.06 -37.07
CA GLY A 524 -44.61 21.35 -36.41
C GLY A 524 -45.95 22.05 -36.26
N VAL A 525 -46.12 22.72 -35.12
CA VAL A 525 -47.23 23.61 -34.72
C VAL A 525 -48.29 23.82 -35.81
N ALA A 526 -49.50 23.30 -35.56
CA ALA A 526 -50.67 23.45 -36.43
C ALA A 526 -50.75 24.88 -37.01
N GLY A 527 -50.53 25.02 -38.32
CA GLY A 527 -50.50 26.30 -39.04
C GLY A 527 -49.22 26.62 -39.80
N GLY A 528 -48.16 25.80 -39.72
CA GLY A 528 -46.94 25.94 -40.54
C GLY A 528 -47.12 25.48 -41.99
N ARG A 529 -46.30 26.03 -42.90
CA ARG A 529 -46.26 25.67 -44.33
C ARG A 529 -45.32 24.47 -44.56
N PRO A 530 -45.74 23.40 -45.24
CA PRO A 530 -44.85 22.27 -45.54
C PRO A 530 -43.76 22.70 -46.53
N THR A 531 -42.52 22.33 -46.22
CA THR A 531 -41.32 22.50 -47.02
C THR A 531 -40.60 21.16 -47.11
N TRP A 532 -40.07 20.84 -48.29
CA TRP A 532 -39.49 19.55 -48.59
C TRP A 532 -37.96 19.61 -48.56
N ASN A 533 -37.34 18.90 -47.61
CA ASN A 533 -35.92 18.60 -47.63
C ASN A 533 -35.69 17.23 -48.28
N VAL A 534 -35.05 17.21 -49.45
CA VAL A 534 -34.82 15.96 -50.19
C VAL A 534 -33.65 15.13 -49.68
N ALA A 535 -32.75 15.70 -48.86
CA ALA A 535 -31.53 15.02 -48.43
C ALA A 535 -31.80 13.73 -47.61
N PRO A 536 -32.76 13.68 -46.67
CA PRO A 536 -33.13 12.43 -45.98
C PRO A 536 -33.69 11.36 -46.92
N LEU A 537 -34.42 11.76 -47.97
CA LEU A 537 -34.97 10.84 -48.98
C LEU A 537 -33.85 10.24 -49.85
N ASP A 538 -32.87 11.05 -50.25
CA ASP A 538 -31.70 10.57 -50.99
C ASP A 538 -30.82 9.65 -50.13
N ALA A 539 -30.67 9.96 -48.84
CA ALA A 539 -29.93 9.13 -47.90
C ALA A 539 -30.57 7.75 -47.71
N VAL A 540 -31.90 7.67 -47.58
CA VAL A 540 -32.58 6.37 -47.43
C VAL A 540 -32.54 5.57 -48.72
N LEU A 541 -32.72 6.19 -49.89
CA LEU A 541 -32.62 5.51 -51.18
C LEU A 541 -31.22 4.94 -51.43
N THR A 542 -30.17 5.66 -51.02
CA THR A 542 -28.79 5.15 -51.10
C THR A 542 -28.62 3.87 -50.28
N ARG A 543 -29.13 3.85 -49.04
CA ARG A 543 -29.10 2.65 -48.16
C ARG A 543 -29.89 1.47 -48.72
N VAL A 544 -30.97 1.74 -49.45
CA VAL A 544 -31.79 0.72 -50.13
C VAL A 544 -31.03 0.13 -51.31
N ASP A 545 -30.39 0.99 -52.12
CA ASP A 545 -29.58 0.56 -53.25
C ASP A 545 -28.38 -0.29 -52.78
N GLU A 546 -27.75 0.07 -51.64
CA GLU A 546 -26.73 -0.74 -50.96
C GLU A 546 -27.25 -2.12 -50.54
N ALA A 547 -28.41 -2.18 -49.89
CA ALA A 547 -29.01 -3.45 -49.46
C ALA A 547 -29.35 -4.36 -50.64
N ARG A 548 -29.89 -3.79 -51.73
CA ARG A 548 -30.17 -4.53 -52.96
C ARG A 548 -28.89 -5.06 -53.61
N ALA A 549 -27.87 -4.21 -53.72
CA ALA A 549 -26.59 -4.62 -54.31
C ALA A 549 -25.89 -5.71 -53.49
N TYR A 550 -26.04 -5.68 -52.16
CA TYR A 550 -25.57 -6.74 -51.28
C TYR A 550 -26.29 -8.07 -51.53
N ILE A 551 -27.63 -8.07 -51.52
CA ILE A 551 -28.44 -9.27 -51.74
C ILE A 551 -28.15 -9.89 -53.10
N GLN A 552 -28.05 -9.08 -54.16
CA GLN A 552 -27.73 -9.56 -55.51
C GLN A 552 -26.34 -10.17 -55.61
N ARG A 553 -25.36 -9.64 -54.87
CA ARG A 553 -23.99 -10.15 -54.86
C ARG A 553 -23.88 -11.48 -54.13
N GLU A 554 -24.58 -11.61 -53.01
CA GLU A 554 -24.52 -12.80 -52.14
C GLU A 554 -25.58 -13.87 -52.50
N ALA A 555 -26.43 -13.61 -53.49
CA ALA A 555 -27.48 -14.55 -53.94
C ALA A 555 -26.92 -15.89 -54.44
N ASP A 556 -25.75 -15.86 -55.10
CA ASP A 556 -25.10 -17.05 -55.65
C ASP A 556 -24.21 -17.78 -54.61
N SER A 557 -23.81 -17.08 -53.54
CA SER A 557 -22.87 -17.58 -52.53
C SER A 557 -23.57 -18.17 -51.29
N LEU A 558 -24.78 -17.70 -50.98
CA LEU A 558 -25.54 -18.09 -49.80
C LEU A 558 -26.67 -19.08 -50.12
N PRO A 559 -27.07 -19.93 -49.15
CA PRO A 559 -28.28 -20.74 -49.30
C PRO A 559 -29.51 -19.87 -49.56
N ALA A 560 -30.39 -20.28 -50.49
CA ALA A 560 -31.58 -19.51 -50.86
C ALA A 560 -32.45 -19.09 -49.65
N GLY A 561 -32.64 -19.99 -48.67
CA GLY A 561 -33.39 -19.66 -47.46
C GLY A 561 -32.75 -18.56 -46.59
N LEU A 562 -31.42 -18.38 -46.67
CA LEU A 562 -30.73 -17.29 -45.97
C LEU A 562 -30.96 -15.95 -46.68
N VAL A 563 -30.95 -15.94 -48.02
CA VAL A 563 -31.28 -14.77 -48.83
C VAL A 563 -32.71 -14.32 -48.53
N ASP A 564 -33.65 -15.26 -48.51
CA ASP A 564 -35.05 -15.02 -48.15
C ASP A 564 -35.18 -14.44 -46.72
N ALA A 565 -34.37 -14.92 -45.77
CA ALA A 565 -34.37 -14.42 -44.39
C ALA A 565 -33.82 -12.99 -44.29
N VAL A 566 -32.78 -12.65 -45.08
CA VAL A 566 -32.25 -11.27 -45.16
C VAL A 566 -33.29 -10.35 -45.79
N GLU A 567 -33.92 -10.76 -46.90
CA GLU A 567 -35.00 -10.00 -47.53
C GLU A 567 -36.17 -9.76 -46.58
N ALA A 568 -36.59 -10.79 -45.84
CA ALA A 568 -37.63 -10.68 -44.83
C ALA A 568 -37.26 -9.69 -43.72
N ALA A 569 -36.00 -9.69 -43.26
CA ALA A 569 -35.53 -8.73 -42.26
C ALA A 569 -35.45 -7.29 -42.78
N VAL A 570 -35.20 -7.09 -44.08
CA VAL A 570 -35.14 -5.76 -44.71
C VAL A 570 -36.53 -5.11 -44.78
N ARG A 571 -37.62 -5.88 -44.91
CA ARG A 571 -38.99 -5.34 -45.01
C ARG A 571 -39.41 -4.42 -43.84
N PRO A 572 -39.35 -4.85 -42.57
CA PRO A 572 -39.69 -3.99 -41.44
C PRO A 572 -38.68 -2.84 -41.29
N ALA A 573 -37.40 -3.08 -41.58
CA ALA A 573 -36.39 -2.03 -41.55
C ALA A 573 -36.71 -0.91 -42.57
N LEU A 574 -37.17 -1.25 -43.77
CA LEU A 574 -37.62 -0.29 -44.78
C LEU A 574 -38.79 0.56 -44.28
N ASP A 575 -39.78 -0.03 -43.62
CA ASP A 575 -40.92 0.72 -43.07
C ASP A 575 -40.45 1.77 -42.05
N ASP A 576 -39.60 1.37 -41.12
CA ASP A 576 -39.02 2.29 -40.13
C ASP A 576 -38.18 3.39 -40.79
N ARG A 577 -37.29 3.01 -41.72
CA ARG A 577 -36.39 3.97 -42.39
C ARG A 577 -37.16 4.94 -43.28
N PHE A 578 -38.19 4.47 -43.98
CA PHE A 578 -39.02 5.32 -44.84
C PHE A 578 -39.85 6.27 -43.99
N GLY A 579 -40.45 5.78 -42.90
CA GLY A 579 -41.14 6.64 -41.94
C GLY A 579 -40.24 7.75 -41.39
N GLU A 580 -39.01 7.40 -40.99
CA GLU A 580 -38.04 8.37 -40.50
C GLU A 580 -37.59 9.37 -41.58
N ALA A 581 -37.38 8.90 -42.82
CA ALA A 581 -37.01 9.75 -43.96
C ALA A 581 -38.11 10.72 -44.32
N LEU A 582 -39.37 10.28 -44.34
CA LEU A 582 -40.54 11.13 -44.58
C LEU A 582 -40.68 12.19 -43.49
N GLN A 583 -40.58 11.80 -42.21
CA GLN A 583 -40.66 12.73 -41.09
C GLN A 583 -39.56 13.80 -41.11
N ARG A 584 -38.35 13.44 -41.55
CA ARG A 584 -37.23 14.39 -41.69
C ARG A 584 -37.32 15.24 -42.95
N ALA A 585 -37.93 14.71 -44.01
CA ALA A 585 -38.08 15.41 -45.28
C ALA A 585 -39.19 16.46 -45.23
N MET A 586 -40.26 16.21 -44.46
CA MET A 586 -41.38 17.14 -44.28
C MET A 586 -41.10 18.09 -43.11
N THR A 587 -40.64 19.29 -43.40
CA THR A 587 -40.43 20.35 -42.39
C THR A 587 -41.51 21.43 -42.50
N TYR A 588 -41.97 21.96 -41.36
CA TYR A 588 -42.98 23.02 -41.34
C TYR A 588 -42.32 24.36 -41.03
N GLU A 589 -42.39 25.29 -41.98
CA GLU A 589 -41.90 26.65 -41.80
C GLU A 589 -43.03 27.55 -41.29
N SER A 590 -42.72 28.39 -40.30
CA SER A 590 -43.64 29.39 -39.77
C SER A 590 -43.96 30.42 -40.85
N VAL A 591 -45.25 30.67 -41.11
CA VAL A 591 -45.70 31.65 -42.10
C VAL A 591 -45.40 33.08 -41.62
N ALA A 592 -44.26 33.64 -41.99
CA ALA A 592 -44.04 35.08 -41.88
C ALA A 592 -44.89 35.81 -42.96
N THR A 593 -45.70 36.79 -42.54
CA THR A 593 -46.64 37.55 -43.39
C THR A 593 -45.94 38.56 -44.32
N PRO A 594 -46.67 39.17 -45.27
CA PRO A 594 -46.82 38.78 -46.66
C PRO A 594 -45.70 39.31 -47.59
N LEU A 595 -45.12 38.41 -48.38
CA LEU A 595 -44.41 38.79 -49.60
C LEU A 595 -45.39 39.42 -50.60
N GLY A 596 -44.96 40.50 -51.30
CA GLY A 596 -45.71 41.05 -52.43
C GLY A 596 -45.90 40.01 -53.56
N LEU A 597 -46.71 40.32 -54.59
CA LEU A 597 -47.05 39.38 -55.68
C LEU A 597 -45.84 38.65 -56.28
N ARG A 598 -44.73 39.35 -56.51
CA ARG A 598 -43.48 38.75 -57.03
C ARG A 598 -42.82 37.76 -56.06
N GLY A 599 -42.88 38.02 -54.76
CA GLY A 599 -42.34 37.10 -53.76
C GLY A 599 -43.23 35.87 -53.57
N ARG A 600 -44.55 36.02 -53.70
CA ARG A 600 -45.47 34.86 -53.75
C ARG A 600 -45.23 33.98 -54.97
N GLU A 601 -44.97 34.56 -56.13
CA GLU A 601 -44.68 33.82 -57.36
C GLU A 601 -43.33 33.08 -57.28
N ALA A 602 -42.30 33.71 -56.75
CA ALA A 602 -41.00 33.06 -56.51
C ALA A 602 -41.12 31.91 -55.50
N GLU A 603 -41.84 32.14 -54.39
CA GLU A 603 -42.11 31.11 -53.37
C GLU A 603 -42.90 29.93 -53.96
N LEU A 604 -43.94 30.18 -54.77
CA LEU A 604 -44.70 29.12 -55.45
C LEU A 604 -43.82 28.31 -56.39
N ARG A 605 -42.93 28.96 -57.17
CA ARG A 605 -41.98 28.25 -58.05
C ARG A 605 -41.01 27.37 -57.26
N GLU A 606 -40.46 27.89 -56.17
CA GLU A 606 -39.54 27.15 -55.31
C GLU A 606 -40.23 25.93 -54.70
N ARG A 607 -41.47 26.08 -54.23
CA ARG A 607 -42.30 24.99 -53.72
C ARG A 607 -42.61 23.94 -54.77
N THR A 608 -43.08 24.33 -55.95
CA THR A 608 -43.37 23.38 -57.03
C THR A 608 -42.10 22.62 -57.41
N THR A 609 -40.94 23.28 -57.42
CA THR A 609 -39.65 22.64 -57.72
C THR A 609 -39.24 21.66 -56.62
N ALA A 610 -39.39 22.04 -55.34
CA ALA A 610 -39.09 21.18 -54.20
C ALA A 610 -40.01 19.96 -54.13
N LEU A 611 -41.32 20.15 -54.35
CA LEU A 611 -42.31 19.08 -54.40
C LEU A 611 -42.06 18.13 -55.58
N GLN A 612 -41.74 18.65 -56.78
CA GLN A 612 -41.36 17.81 -57.93
C GLN A 612 -40.07 17.02 -57.68
N ALA A 613 -39.11 17.60 -56.95
CA ALA A 613 -37.89 16.90 -56.57
C ALA A 613 -38.17 15.79 -55.54
N ALA A 614 -39.02 16.05 -54.54
CA ALA A 614 -39.46 15.06 -53.56
C ALA A 614 -40.31 13.94 -54.20
N GLY A 615 -41.29 14.30 -55.03
CA GLY A 615 -42.18 13.35 -55.71
C GLY A 615 -41.43 12.29 -56.51
N ARG A 616 -40.37 12.66 -57.24
CA ARG A 616 -39.51 11.68 -57.95
C ARG A 616 -38.85 10.67 -57.01
N ARG A 617 -38.48 11.09 -55.79
CA ARG A 617 -37.86 10.21 -54.78
C ARG A 617 -38.90 9.35 -54.09
N LEU A 618 -40.09 9.90 -53.81
CA LEU A 618 -41.22 9.14 -53.27
C LEU A 618 -41.66 8.02 -54.22
N VAL A 619 -41.70 8.27 -55.54
CA VAL A 619 -41.94 7.21 -56.53
C VAL A 619 -40.85 6.14 -56.49
N ARG A 620 -39.56 6.53 -56.45
CA ARG A 620 -38.46 5.55 -56.28
C ARG A 620 -38.57 4.75 -54.97
N MET A 621 -39.05 5.37 -53.90
CA MET A 621 -39.31 4.68 -52.63
C MET A 621 -40.44 3.66 -52.78
N LEU A 622 -41.54 4.00 -53.47
CA LEU A 622 -42.62 3.05 -53.78
C LEU A 622 -42.11 1.87 -54.61
N ASP A 623 -41.33 2.13 -55.67
CA ASP A 623 -40.73 1.07 -56.50
C ASP A 623 -39.83 0.16 -55.67
N ALA A 624 -39.04 0.74 -54.76
CA ALA A 624 -38.17 -0.01 -53.88
C ALA A 624 -38.95 -0.84 -52.84
N ALA A 625 -39.99 -0.29 -52.22
CA ALA A 625 -40.84 -1.03 -51.30
C ALA A 625 -41.58 -2.17 -52.01
N GLY A 626 -42.03 -1.95 -53.26
CA GLY A 626 -42.61 -3.00 -54.10
C GLY A 626 -41.61 -4.13 -54.41
N ALA A 627 -40.36 -3.79 -54.73
CA ALA A 627 -39.31 -4.79 -55.01
C ALA A 627 -39.01 -5.71 -53.80
N PHE A 628 -39.13 -5.19 -52.58
CA PHE A 628 -38.93 -5.98 -51.35
C PHE A 628 -40.22 -6.56 -50.76
N GLY A 629 -41.39 -6.26 -51.31
CA GLY A 629 -42.69 -6.64 -50.75
C GLY A 629 -43.02 -5.95 -49.41
N ALA A 630 -42.53 -4.73 -49.20
CA ALA A 630 -42.78 -3.93 -48.00
C ALA A 630 -44.09 -3.13 -48.15
N GLU A 631 -45.23 -3.78 -47.92
CA GLU A 631 -46.57 -3.18 -48.09
C GLU A 631 -46.81 -1.98 -47.18
N GLN A 632 -46.38 -2.05 -45.91
CA GLN A 632 -46.55 -0.95 -44.95
C GLN A 632 -45.76 0.29 -45.35
N ALA A 633 -44.50 0.10 -45.78
CA ALA A 633 -43.65 1.18 -46.27
C ALA A 633 -44.27 1.84 -47.51
N SER A 634 -44.81 1.02 -48.43
CA SER A 634 -45.53 1.50 -49.62
C SER A 634 -46.76 2.33 -49.23
N HIS A 635 -47.54 1.85 -48.25
CA HIS A 635 -48.73 2.54 -47.77
C HIS A 635 -48.40 3.91 -47.16
N ARG A 636 -47.35 4.01 -46.33
CA ARG A 636 -46.93 5.29 -45.74
C ARG A 636 -46.51 6.30 -46.80
N VAL A 637 -45.72 5.89 -47.78
CA VAL A 637 -45.28 6.77 -48.88
C VAL A 637 -46.48 7.21 -49.74
N ALA A 638 -47.40 6.29 -50.03
CA ALA A 638 -48.61 6.59 -50.79
C ALA A 638 -49.55 7.57 -50.05
N GLN A 639 -49.72 7.41 -48.73
CA GLN A 639 -50.51 8.35 -47.93
C GLN A 639 -49.99 9.78 -48.02
N VAL A 640 -48.67 9.97 -47.94
CA VAL A 640 -48.05 11.29 -48.05
C VAL A 640 -48.24 11.89 -49.45
N LEU A 641 -48.10 11.09 -50.51
CA LEU A 641 -48.37 11.53 -51.88
C LEU A 641 -49.84 11.94 -52.09
N ILE A 642 -50.78 11.22 -51.49
CA ILE A 642 -52.22 11.54 -51.59
C ILE A 642 -52.52 12.85 -50.86
N LEU A 643 -52.01 13.02 -49.63
CA LEU A 643 -52.23 14.23 -48.84
C LEU A 643 -51.71 15.49 -49.55
N GLU A 644 -50.52 15.44 -50.14
CA GLU A 644 -49.94 16.58 -50.88
C GLU A 644 -50.60 16.84 -52.25
N SER A 645 -51.34 15.86 -52.79
CA SER A 645 -52.08 16.06 -54.04
C SER A 645 -53.45 16.73 -53.84
N LEU A 646 -53.93 16.78 -52.59
CA LEU A 646 -55.20 17.38 -52.19
C LEU A 646 -55.06 18.84 -51.74
N ASP A 647 -53.86 19.24 -51.32
CA ASP A 647 -53.45 20.63 -51.03
C ASP A 647 -52.97 21.36 -52.30
#